data_AF-A0A9P1BHD6-F1
#
_entry.id   AF-A0A9P1BHD6-F1
#
_cell.length_a   1.000
_cell.length_b   1.000
_cell.length_c   1.000
_cell.angle_alpha   90.00
_cell.angle_beta   90.00
_cell.angle_gamma   90.00
#
_symmetry.space_group_name_H-M   'P 1'
#
loop_
_entity.id
_entity.type
_entity.pdbx_description
1 polymer ?
#
loop_
_entity_poly.entity_id
_entity_poly.type
_entity_poly.pdbx_seq_one_letter_code
_entity_poly.pdbx_strand_id
1 'polypeptide(L)'
;MQYVLYTDNLADLSIEEACRAAKQAGFDGIDITLRPGGHVLPEKAEMGLATARAVADRLDVSIPMATTSIVDVSSPHAEDVIASCAHHGVRKIKLGYWRYEPFGTLAKQLDTARAQLKRIATLAAKYHVLPCVHVHSGDILANGGSNLYLILQDFSPQEVGAYVDPMHMTVEGGLSGWEMGLDLLAPWIALVGVKNFRWIENGRDEHGQLRFRPQYTPLSEGQAPLPEFMARLRQLEYDGVISLHSEYKGDSSFKKLTTPELLDQSATDLQYLKRLAEFKVGVAKNIITPDPLLPLSGGVGQGVPSTSKQGELTARAMVFQQGETKVAIVQLDLLGFPSVLCDRIRKQVPRIPAENVLIGSTHTHSAPDCYGFPGLDGKTSGDLDYMDSVCNKAAVAVNEALDNLQDAQLKIATGEAQGKIAYNYYAPELYDPRMTVIQALTPEGKTIGTLVNYAVHPEVLGNKLGITSPDLVGPLCDKLEADLGGMGMFMNGAQGGMITADNRILDNPSDPLKAKWHDSRSWEECLRIGHLMASEAQRIVQDASVQADPPLACYSRDAKFPVESRLMWFIMRGSPLNYPHNDDKSVTTRLNLVNLGNAQILTIPGEALPNIGYYLKRHMRGENNLLLGLTNDAFGYILTKVDFGSFERYEYISQTCLGEMTGEVLIENALELIEDSPAPKVAKQK
;
A
#
# COMPACT_ATOMS: atom_id res chain seq x y z
N MET A 1 11.51 -8.24 -7.43
CA MET A 1 12.37 -7.89 -8.57
C MET A 1 13.76 -8.46 -8.33
N GLN A 2 14.47 -8.85 -9.38
CA GLN A 2 15.84 -9.38 -9.32
C GLN A 2 16.84 -8.34 -9.81
N TYR A 3 17.79 -7.94 -8.98
CA TYR A 3 18.78 -6.92 -9.31
C TYR A 3 20.07 -7.56 -9.79
N VAL A 4 20.50 -7.22 -11.00
CA VAL A 4 21.72 -7.75 -11.62
C VAL A 4 22.69 -6.66 -12.03
N LEU A 5 23.97 -7.00 -12.04
CA LEU A 5 25.04 -6.09 -12.44
C LEU A 5 25.39 -6.28 -13.92
N TYR A 6 25.34 -5.20 -14.70
CA TYR A 6 25.76 -5.20 -16.10
C TYR A 6 27.28 -5.31 -16.23
N THR A 7 27.77 -6.35 -16.91
CA THR A 7 29.21 -6.71 -16.85
C THR A 7 30.11 -5.99 -17.85
N ASP A 8 29.59 -5.08 -18.67
CA ASP A 8 30.36 -4.44 -19.74
C ASP A 8 31.58 -3.67 -19.26
N ASN A 9 31.42 -2.87 -18.20
CA ASN A 9 32.51 -2.14 -17.56
C ASN A 9 33.31 -2.99 -16.56
N LEU A 10 33.07 -4.31 -16.54
CA LEU A 10 33.80 -5.29 -15.74
C LEU A 10 34.53 -6.31 -16.63
N ALA A 11 34.61 -6.07 -17.95
CA ALA A 11 35.28 -6.98 -18.88
C ALA A 11 36.81 -7.08 -18.64
N ASP A 12 37.40 -6.18 -17.84
CA ASP A 12 38.76 -6.30 -17.32
C ASP A 12 38.91 -7.36 -16.20
N LEU A 13 37.80 -7.80 -15.61
CA LEU A 13 37.75 -8.89 -14.64
C LEU A 13 37.47 -10.22 -15.34
N SER A 14 37.92 -11.32 -14.74
CA SER A 14 37.39 -12.65 -15.08
C SER A 14 35.91 -12.78 -14.70
N ILE A 15 35.20 -13.72 -15.31
CA ILE A 15 33.79 -13.98 -14.98
C ILE A 15 33.62 -14.35 -13.50
N GLU A 16 34.58 -15.08 -12.92
CA GLU A 16 34.57 -15.43 -11.50
C GLU A 16 34.70 -14.20 -10.60
N GLU A 17 35.62 -13.29 -10.91
CA GLU A 17 35.78 -12.04 -10.17
C GLU A 17 34.53 -11.16 -10.27
N ALA A 18 33.93 -11.04 -11.45
CA ALA A 18 32.69 -10.29 -11.64
C ALA A 18 31.52 -10.88 -10.84
N CYS A 19 31.33 -12.20 -10.84
CA CYS A 19 30.30 -12.86 -10.02
C CYS A 19 30.53 -12.65 -8.52
N ARG A 20 31.79 -12.77 -8.05
CA ARG A 20 32.13 -12.51 -6.64
C ARG A 20 31.84 -11.07 -6.25
N ALA A 21 32.24 -10.12 -7.10
CA ALA A 21 32.01 -8.69 -6.87
C ALA A 21 30.51 -8.36 -6.84
N ALA A 22 29.72 -8.89 -7.77
CA ALA A 22 28.26 -8.72 -7.78
C ALA A 22 27.64 -9.23 -6.48
N LYS A 23 28.01 -10.44 -6.03
CA LYS A 23 27.50 -11.01 -4.77
C LYS A 23 27.90 -10.18 -3.56
N GLN A 24 29.16 -9.75 -3.49
CA GLN A 24 29.66 -8.90 -2.39
C GLN A 24 28.97 -7.54 -2.33
N ALA A 25 28.65 -6.96 -3.48
CA ALA A 25 27.89 -5.71 -3.59
C ALA A 25 26.37 -5.89 -3.33
N GLY A 26 25.89 -7.12 -3.15
CA GLY A 26 24.50 -7.43 -2.80
C GLY A 26 23.54 -7.60 -3.99
N PHE A 27 24.07 -7.80 -5.20
CA PHE A 27 23.29 -8.16 -6.39
C PHE A 27 22.88 -9.63 -6.36
N ASP A 28 21.72 -9.94 -6.94
CA ASP A 28 21.22 -11.31 -7.10
C ASP A 28 21.92 -12.05 -8.26
N GLY A 29 22.55 -11.31 -9.18
CA GLY A 29 23.05 -11.86 -10.44
C GLY A 29 23.87 -10.91 -11.29
N ILE A 30 24.15 -11.36 -12.51
CA ILE A 30 24.81 -10.57 -13.55
C ILE A 30 23.99 -10.56 -14.85
N ASP A 31 23.99 -9.41 -15.53
CA ASP A 31 23.62 -9.29 -16.95
C ASP A 31 24.91 -9.44 -17.77
N ILE A 32 25.10 -10.65 -18.30
CA ILE A 32 26.34 -11.02 -18.97
C ILE A 32 26.40 -10.43 -20.37
N THR A 33 27.47 -9.70 -20.68
CA THR A 33 27.69 -9.16 -22.02
C THR A 33 28.24 -10.22 -22.97
N LEU A 34 27.40 -10.68 -23.89
CA LEU A 34 27.70 -11.66 -24.94
C LEU A 34 27.68 -10.96 -26.32
N ARG A 35 28.73 -10.18 -26.58
CA ARG A 35 28.82 -9.29 -27.74
C ARG A 35 30.29 -8.96 -28.06
N PRO A 36 30.62 -8.42 -29.25
CA PRO A 36 31.95 -7.92 -29.52
C PRO A 36 32.40 -6.91 -28.46
N GLY A 37 33.57 -7.15 -27.86
CA GLY A 37 34.12 -6.33 -26.76
C GLY A 37 33.48 -6.54 -25.38
N GLY A 38 32.51 -7.46 -25.26
CA GLY A 38 31.90 -7.85 -23.99
C GLY A 38 32.71 -8.92 -23.24
N HIS A 39 32.16 -9.37 -22.11
CA HIS A 39 32.76 -10.40 -21.24
C HIS A 39 32.91 -11.74 -21.96
N VAL A 40 31.95 -12.05 -22.83
CA VAL A 40 31.98 -13.23 -23.70
C VAL A 40 31.83 -12.79 -25.15
N LEU A 41 32.70 -13.30 -26.02
CA LEU A 41 32.66 -13.04 -27.45
C LEU A 41 31.65 -13.97 -28.14
N PRO A 42 30.92 -13.52 -29.18
CA PRO A 42 29.89 -14.34 -29.86
C PRO A 42 30.41 -15.68 -30.38
N GLU A 43 31.60 -15.71 -30.96
CA GLU A 43 32.24 -16.94 -31.48
C GLU A 43 32.63 -17.94 -30.38
N LYS A 44 32.59 -17.53 -29.11
CA LYS A 44 32.85 -18.35 -27.92
C LYS A 44 31.60 -18.53 -27.06
N ALA A 45 30.40 -18.26 -27.59
CA ALA A 45 29.16 -18.25 -26.82
C ALA A 45 28.95 -19.53 -25.98
N GLU A 46 29.12 -20.71 -26.57
CA GLU A 46 28.94 -22.00 -25.87
C GLU A 46 29.92 -22.15 -24.70
N MET A 47 31.23 -22.09 -24.96
CA MET A 47 32.25 -22.27 -23.93
C MET A 47 32.21 -21.16 -22.86
N GLY A 48 31.95 -19.92 -23.27
CA GLY A 48 31.88 -18.78 -22.38
C GLY A 48 30.67 -18.84 -21.43
N LEU A 49 29.48 -19.17 -21.94
CA LEU A 49 28.29 -19.33 -21.10
C LEU A 49 28.37 -20.58 -20.23
N ALA A 50 28.93 -21.68 -20.71
CA ALA A 50 29.19 -22.87 -19.87
C ALA A 50 30.09 -22.51 -18.67
N THR A 51 31.17 -21.76 -18.92
CA THR A 51 32.08 -21.29 -17.86
C THR A 51 31.34 -20.35 -16.89
N ALA A 52 30.59 -19.38 -17.42
CA ALA A 52 29.83 -18.44 -16.61
C ALA A 52 28.81 -19.15 -15.72
N ARG A 53 28.06 -20.11 -16.28
CA ARG A 53 27.05 -20.87 -15.55
C ARG A 53 27.66 -21.69 -14.42
N ALA A 54 28.74 -22.42 -14.70
CA ALA A 54 29.43 -23.22 -13.68
C ALA A 54 29.95 -22.36 -12.52
N VAL A 55 30.48 -21.17 -12.82
CA VAL A 55 30.95 -20.21 -11.81
C VAL A 55 29.78 -19.64 -11.02
N ALA A 56 28.72 -19.22 -11.70
CA ALA A 56 27.55 -18.60 -11.09
C ALA A 56 26.82 -19.57 -10.15
N ASP A 57 26.68 -20.85 -10.55
CA ASP A 57 26.11 -21.91 -9.70
C ASP A 57 26.94 -22.15 -8.43
N ARG A 58 28.27 -22.24 -8.57
CA ARG A 58 29.17 -22.44 -7.43
C ARG A 58 29.14 -21.26 -6.46
N LEU A 59 28.95 -20.04 -6.96
CA LEU A 59 28.90 -18.83 -6.15
C LEU A 59 27.50 -18.46 -5.71
N ASP A 60 26.46 -19.19 -6.14
CA ASP A 60 25.06 -18.85 -5.91
C ASP A 60 24.77 -17.40 -6.35
N VAL A 61 24.96 -17.19 -7.65
CA VAL A 61 24.73 -15.95 -8.42
C VAL A 61 23.91 -16.32 -9.64
N SER A 62 22.92 -15.51 -10.00
CA SER A 62 22.07 -15.79 -11.18
C SER A 62 22.59 -15.13 -12.47
N ILE A 63 22.24 -15.72 -13.62
CA ILE A 63 22.43 -15.12 -14.95
C ILE A 63 21.09 -15.13 -15.68
N PRO A 64 20.17 -14.22 -15.33
CA PRO A 64 18.80 -14.26 -15.86
C PRO A 64 18.68 -13.71 -17.28
N MET A 65 19.70 -12.98 -17.76
CA MET A 65 19.72 -12.39 -19.10
C MET A 65 21.14 -12.29 -19.67
N ALA A 66 21.22 -12.11 -20.98
CA ALA A 66 22.46 -11.74 -21.67
C ALA A 66 22.25 -10.52 -22.58
N THR A 67 23.24 -9.63 -22.60
CA THR A 67 23.28 -8.48 -23.50
C THR A 67 24.06 -8.79 -24.77
N THR A 68 23.37 -8.78 -25.91
CA THR A 68 23.92 -9.13 -27.23
C THR A 68 24.03 -7.92 -28.16
N SER A 69 24.43 -8.17 -29.41
CA SER A 69 24.46 -7.17 -30.50
C SER A 69 23.67 -7.61 -31.74
N ILE A 70 22.75 -8.57 -31.58
CA ILE A 70 21.97 -9.16 -32.67
C ILE A 70 20.93 -8.14 -33.15
N VAL A 71 20.95 -7.82 -34.45
CA VAL A 71 19.97 -6.92 -35.11
C VAL A 71 19.25 -7.58 -36.29
N ASP A 72 19.73 -8.75 -36.71
CA ASP A 72 19.12 -9.63 -37.72
C ASP A 72 19.57 -11.07 -37.47
N VAL A 73 18.90 -12.05 -38.06
CA VAL A 73 19.36 -13.45 -38.06
C VAL A 73 20.68 -13.64 -38.82
N SER A 74 21.05 -12.68 -39.66
CA SER A 74 22.36 -12.64 -40.33
C SER A 74 23.47 -11.98 -39.50
N SER A 75 23.17 -11.50 -38.28
CA SER A 75 24.21 -11.02 -37.38
C SER A 75 25.22 -12.16 -37.08
N PRO A 76 26.53 -11.86 -36.94
CA PRO A 76 27.53 -12.89 -36.68
C PRO A 76 27.17 -13.77 -35.48
N HIS A 77 27.17 -15.10 -35.68
CA HIS A 77 26.87 -16.11 -34.67
C HIS A 77 25.48 -15.99 -34.01
N ALA A 78 24.48 -15.36 -34.66
CA ALA A 78 23.17 -15.10 -34.04
C ALA A 78 22.47 -16.36 -33.52
N GLU A 79 22.37 -17.42 -34.34
CA GLU A 79 21.74 -18.68 -33.92
C GLU A 79 22.56 -19.40 -32.85
N ASP A 80 23.88 -19.46 -32.98
CA ASP A 80 24.77 -20.08 -31.98
C ASP A 80 24.66 -19.39 -30.61
N VAL A 81 24.60 -18.06 -30.59
CA VAL A 81 24.42 -17.25 -29.37
C VAL A 81 23.07 -17.55 -28.73
N ILE A 82 21.98 -17.53 -29.50
CA ILE A 82 20.63 -17.80 -29.00
C ILE A 82 20.52 -19.23 -28.47
N ALA A 83 21.07 -20.21 -29.20
CA ALA A 83 21.08 -21.61 -28.81
C ALA A 83 21.88 -21.83 -27.52
N SER A 84 23.06 -21.22 -27.40
CA SER A 84 23.89 -21.32 -26.19
C SER A 84 23.21 -20.67 -24.97
N CYS A 85 22.63 -19.48 -25.13
CA CYS A 85 21.81 -18.87 -24.07
C CYS A 85 20.75 -19.85 -23.59
N ALA A 86 20.03 -20.49 -24.51
CA ALA A 86 19.00 -21.44 -24.17
C ALA A 86 19.53 -22.70 -23.46
N HIS A 87 20.66 -23.24 -23.92
CA HIS A 87 21.32 -24.41 -23.33
C HIS A 87 21.71 -24.14 -21.88
N HIS A 88 22.25 -22.95 -21.59
CA HIS A 88 22.75 -22.56 -20.26
C HIS A 88 21.72 -21.81 -19.41
N GLY A 89 20.44 -21.86 -19.78
CA GLY A 89 19.32 -21.36 -18.97
C GLY A 89 19.09 -19.85 -19.01
N VAL A 90 19.75 -19.12 -19.91
CA VAL A 90 19.51 -17.70 -20.16
C VAL A 90 18.32 -17.56 -21.12
N ARG A 91 17.16 -17.15 -20.59
CA ARG A 91 15.89 -17.12 -21.33
C ARG A 91 15.50 -15.75 -21.89
N LYS A 92 16.25 -14.70 -21.58
CA LYS A 92 16.03 -13.34 -22.09
C LYS A 92 17.31 -12.76 -22.66
N ILE A 93 17.24 -12.15 -23.83
CA ILE A 93 18.40 -11.49 -24.45
C ILE A 93 18.08 -10.06 -24.81
N LYS A 94 18.98 -9.13 -24.52
CA LYS A 94 18.92 -7.77 -25.08
C LYS A 94 19.51 -7.78 -26.48
N LEU A 95 18.75 -7.28 -27.45
CA LEU A 95 19.18 -7.13 -28.84
C LEU A 95 20.15 -5.95 -29.04
N GLY A 96 20.75 -5.90 -30.23
CA GLY A 96 21.51 -4.74 -30.71
C GLY A 96 20.59 -3.59 -31.14
N TYR A 97 21.18 -2.59 -31.79
CA TYR A 97 20.48 -1.36 -32.15
C TYR A 97 20.36 -1.17 -33.65
N TRP A 98 19.13 -0.91 -34.11
CA TRP A 98 18.90 -0.30 -35.43
C TRP A 98 19.20 1.19 -35.36
N ARG A 99 20.09 1.67 -36.23
CA ARG A 99 20.49 3.07 -36.28
C ARG A 99 19.48 3.90 -37.08
N TYR A 100 19.23 5.11 -36.61
CA TYR A 100 18.55 6.12 -37.40
C TYR A 100 19.50 6.64 -38.49
N GLU A 101 19.04 6.65 -39.73
CA GLU A 101 19.76 7.27 -40.87
C GLU A 101 18.95 8.50 -41.38
N PRO A 102 19.39 9.26 -42.40
CA PRO A 102 18.97 10.65 -42.63
C PRO A 102 17.48 10.96 -42.53
N PHE A 103 17.19 12.20 -42.15
CA PHE A 103 15.85 12.77 -42.06
C PHE A 103 14.95 12.41 -43.25
N GLY A 104 13.71 12.04 -42.94
CA GLY A 104 12.70 11.63 -43.91
C GLY A 104 12.62 10.13 -44.18
N THR A 105 13.42 9.29 -43.51
CA THR A 105 13.45 7.83 -43.73
C THR A 105 12.86 6.98 -42.60
N LEU A 106 12.47 7.61 -41.48
CA LEU A 106 12.09 6.92 -40.24
C LEU A 106 11.01 5.84 -40.43
N ALA A 107 9.91 6.15 -41.12
CA ALA A 107 8.82 5.18 -41.31
C ALA A 107 9.29 3.89 -41.99
N LYS A 108 10.08 4.02 -43.06
CA LYS A 108 10.66 2.87 -43.78
C LYS A 108 11.66 2.10 -42.91
N GLN A 109 12.41 2.80 -42.05
CA GLN A 109 13.35 2.18 -41.12
C GLN A 109 12.62 1.39 -40.02
N LEU A 110 11.51 1.91 -39.50
CA LEU A 110 10.66 1.18 -38.56
C LEU A 110 10.08 -0.09 -39.21
N ASP A 111 9.64 -0.03 -40.47
CA ASP A 111 9.20 -1.23 -41.22
C ASP A 111 10.31 -2.26 -41.36
N THR A 112 11.53 -1.80 -41.65
CA THR A 112 12.71 -2.68 -41.77
C THR A 112 13.05 -3.33 -40.43
N ALA A 113 13.05 -2.56 -39.34
CA ALA A 113 13.29 -3.05 -38.00
C ALA A 113 12.23 -4.08 -37.57
N ARG A 114 10.94 -3.84 -37.85
CA ARG A 114 9.86 -4.82 -37.61
C ARG A 114 10.07 -6.10 -38.39
N ALA A 115 10.43 -6.02 -39.67
CA ALA A 115 10.69 -7.20 -40.49
C ALA A 115 11.90 -8.01 -39.98
N GLN A 116 12.94 -7.33 -39.49
CA GLN A 116 14.12 -7.96 -38.86
C GLN A 116 13.77 -8.60 -37.52
N LEU A 117 13.06 -7.88 -36.65
CA LEU A 117 12.61 -8.37 -35.36
C LEU A 117 11.73 -9.62 -35.52
N LYS A 118 10.85 -9.67 -36.52
CA LYS A 118 10.04 -10.85 -36.83
C LYS A 118 10.89 -12.10 -37.13
N ARG A 119 11.99 -11.94 -37.88
CA ARG A 119 12.91 -13.05 -38.14
C ARG A 119 13.63 -13.49 -36.87
N ILE A 120 14.08 -12.54 -36.05
CA ILE A 120 14.72 -12.82 -34.76
C ILE A 120 13.75 -13.56 -33.83
N ALA A 121 12.52 -13.07 -33.67
CA ALA A 121 11.49 -13.69 -32.84
C ALA A 121 11.20 -15.13 -33.29
N THR A 122 11.10 -15.36 -34.61
CA THR A 122 10.92 -16.71 -35.17
C THR A 122 12.08 -17.64 -34.82
N LEU A 123 13.32 -17.15 -34.89
CA LEU A 123 14.51 -17.92 -34.52
C LEU A 123 14.55 -18.19 -33.02
N ALA A 124 14.36 -17.16 -32.20
CA ALA A 124 14.44 -17.24 -30.74
C ALA A 124 13.34 -18.14 -30.14
N ALA A 125 12.15 -18.18 -30.76
CA ALA A 125 11.06 -19.07 -30.38
C ALA A 125 11.45 -20.56 -30.46
N LYS A 126 12.30 -20.97 -31.42
CA LYS A 126 12.81 -22.36 -31.51
C LYS A 126 13.58 -22.80 -30.26
N TYR A 127 14.16 -21.84 -29.55
CA TYR A 127 15.02 -22.05 -28.38
C TYR A 127 14.37 -21.59 -27.08
N HIS A 128 13.11 -21.16 -27.11
CA HIS A 128 12.40 -20.60 -25.96
C HIS A 128 13.17 -19.45 -25.29
N VAL A 129 13.74 -18.56 -26.10
CA VAL A 129 14.41 -17.33 -25.65
C VAL A 129 13.57 -16.13 -26.06
N LEU A 130 13.34 -15.20 -25.14
CA LEU A 130 12.63 -13.95 -25.41
C LEU A 130 13.63 -12.87 -25.86
N PRO A 131 13.58 -12.41 -27.12
CA PRO A 131 14.36 -11.27 -27.57
C PRO A 131 13.73 -9.97 -27.05
N CYS A 132 14.53 -9.12 -26.42
CA CYS A 132 14.11 -7.86 -25.85
C CYS A 132 14.77 -6.68 -26.56
N VAL A 133 13.97 -5.72 -27.01
CA VAL A 133 14.45 -4.49 -27.65
C VAL A 133 14.64 -3.41 -26.59
N HIS A 134 15.86 -2.87 -26.49
CA HIS A 134 16.23 -1.89 -25.48
C HIS A 134 15.95 -0.47 -25.93
N VAL A 135 15.33 0.33 -25.06
CA VAL A 135 15.22 1.78 -25.23
C VAL A 135 16.60 2.40 -25.07
N HIS A 136 17.09 3.13 -26.07
CA HIS A 136 18.40 3.78 -25.98
C HIS A 136 18.47 5.11 -26.72
N SER A 137 18.73 6.19 -25.99
CA SER A 137 18.81 7.57 -26.52
C SER A 137 19.85 7.76 -27.63
N GLY A 138 19.69 8.82 -28.43
CA GLY A 138 20.52 9.16 -29.59
C GLY A 138 19.98 8.59 -30.91
N ASP A 139 20.87 8.39 -31.89
CA ASP A 139 20.53 7.95 -33.25
C ASP A 139 20.18 6.44 -33.33
N ILE A 140 19.19 6.02 -32.55
CA ILE A 140 18.69 4.64 -32.44
C ILE A 140 17.19 4.67 -32.65
N LEU A 141 16.64 3.73 -33.41
CA LEU A 141 15.20 3.75 -33.73
C LEU A 141 14.32 3.62 -32.49
N ALA A 142 14.70 2.77 -31.54
CA ALA A 142 14.05 2.62 -30.25
C ALA A 142 14.60 3.63 -29.21
N ASN A 143 14.67 4.92 -29.55
CA ASN A 143 15.26 5.92 -28.64
C ASN A 143 14.41 6.26 -27.41
N GLY A 144 13.09 6.16 -27.51
CA GLY A 144 12.15 6.39 -26.42
C GLY A 144 11.01 5.37 -26.42
N GLY A 145 10.18 5.39 -25.36
CA GLY A 145 9.10 4.41 -25.17
C GLY A 145 8.09 4.39 -26.32
N SER A 146 7.69 5.55 -26.85
CA SER A 146 6.73 5.64 -27.96
C SER A 146 7.26 5.05 -29.27
N ASN A 147 8.53 5.30 -29.62
CA ASN A 147 9.13 4.71 -30.81
C ASN A 147 9.33 3.20 -30.66
N LEU A 148 9.67 2.74 -29.46
CA LEU A 148 9.71 1.31 -29.18
C LEU A 148 8.31 0.69 -29.32
N TYR A 149 7.26 1.33 -28.82
CA TYR A 149 5.88 0.87 -29.00
C TYR A 149 5.53 0.70 -30.50
N LEU A 150 5.92 1.65 -31.35
CA LEU A 150 5.71 1.52 -32.81
C LEU A 150 6.40 0.30 -33.43
N ILE A 151 7.53 -0.14 -32.86
CA ILE A 151 8.24 -1.35 -33.28
C ILE A 151 7.53 -2.61 -32.75
N LEU A 152 6.99 -2.58 -31.53
CA LEU A 152 6.48 -3.77 -30.82
C LEU A 152 4.97 -4.02 -30.97
N GLN A 153 4.16 -3.00 -31.27
CA GLN A 153 2.69 -3.08 -31.19
C GLN A 153 2.04 -4.21 -32.02
N ASP A 154 2.72 -4.69 -33.06
CA ASP A 154 2.26 -5.77 -33.94
C ASP A 154 2.69 -7.18 -33.47
N PHE A 155 3.39 -7.28 -32.33
CA PHE A 155 3.91 -8.52 -31.78
C PHE A 155 3.24 -8.87 -30.45
N SER A 156 3.10 -10.17 -30.18
CA SER A 156 2.69 -10.60 -28.84
C SER A 156 3.81 -10.32 -27.81
N PRO A 157 3.48 -9.91 -26.58
CA PRO A 157 4.44 -9.84 -25.47
C PRO A 157 5.16 -11.15 -25.13
N GLN A 158 4.66 -12.29 -25.60
CA GLN A 158 5.33 -13.59 -25.44
C GLN A 158 6.40 -13.85 -26.52
N GLU A 159 6.38 -13.11 -27.63
CA GLU A 159 7.30 -13.26 -28.75
C GLU A 159 8.47 -12.28 -28.68
N VAL A 160 8.21 -11.06 -28.18
CA VAL A 160 9.19 -9.99 -28.03
C VAL A 160 8.95 -9.21 -26.75
N GLY A 161 10.03 -8.79 -26.10
CA GLY A 161 9.98 -7.97 -24.90
C GLY A 161 10.45 -6.54 -25.14
N ALA A 162 9.94 -5.61 -24.34
CA ALA A 162 10.52 -4.29 -24.13
C ALA A 162 11.57 -4.38 -23.02
N TYR A 163 12.73 -3.77 -23.26
CA TYR A 163 13.73 -3.50 -22.25
C TYR A 163 13.77 -1.99 -22.02
N VAL A 164 13.02 -1.55 -21.02
CA VAL A 164 12.82 -0.12 -20.73
C VAL A 164 13.97 0.40 -19.86
N ASP A 165 14.35 1.66 -20.04
CA ASP A 165 15.41 2.33 -19.28
C ASP A 165 14.95 3.75 -18.92
N PRO A 166 14.80 4.08 -17.62
CA PRO A 166 14.26 5.36 -17.19
C PRO A 166 15.10 6.53 -17.69
N MET A 167 16.42 6.40 -17.71
CA MET A 167 17.29 7.48 -18.16
C MET A 167 17.12 7.72 -19.65
N HIS A 168 17.17 6.69 -20.49
CA HIS A 168 17.03 6.89 -21.93
C HIS A 168 15.64 7.43 -22.28
N MET A 169 14.61 6.93 -21.61
CA MET A 169 13.25 7.42 -21.77
C MET A 169 13.10 8.88 -21.34
N THR A 170 13.79 9.33 -20.29
CA THR A 170 13.80 10.74 -19.87
C THR A 170 14.65 11.63 -20.79
N VAL A 171 15.79 11.15 -21.29
CA VAL A 171 16.64 11.90 -22.24
C VAL A 171 15.86 12.30 -23.48
N GLU A 172 15.08 11.37 -24.05
CA GLU A 172 14.33 11.59 -25.29
C GLU A 172 12.89 12.08 -25.03
N GLY A 173 12.27 11.69 -23.92
CA GLY A 173 10.87 11.99 -23.58
C GLY A 173 10.66 13.20 -22.68
N GLY A 174 11.72 13.77 -22.11
CA GLY A 174 11.64 14.96 -21.25
C GLY A 174 10.75 14.76 -20.01
N LEU A 175 9.87 15.73 -19.75
CA LEU A 175 9.08 15.82 -18.52
C LEU A 175 8.16 14.61 -18.28
N SER A 176 7.34 14.25 -19.27
CA SER A 176 6.29 13.23 -19.13
C SER A 176 6.36 12.12 -20.18
N GLY A 177 7.18 12.27 -21.23
CA GLY A 177 7.27 11.28 -22.30
C GLY A 177 7.83 9.94 -21.84
N TRP A 178 8.63 9.93 -20.75
CA TRP A 178 9.11 8.68 -20.15
C TRP A 178 7.95 7.85 -19.57
N GLU A 179 6.99 8.51 -18.90
CA GLU A 179 5.87 7.85 -18.22
C GLU A 179 4.84 7.37 -19.25
N MET A 180 4.49 8.22 -20.21
CA MET A 180 3.60 7.85 -21.32
C MET A 180 4.16 6.69 -22.14
N GLY A 181 5.48 6.70 -22.38
CA GLY A 181 6.15 5.62 -23.08
C GLY A 181 6.17 4.31 -22.28
N LEU A 182 6.28 4.39 -20.94
CA LEU A 182 6.23 3.23 -20.05
C LEU A 182 4.82 2.62 -20.04
N ASP A 183 3.80 3.47 -19.98
CA ASP A 183 2.39 3.07 -20.02
C ASP A 183 2.03 2.33 -21.32
N LEU A 184 2.40 2.90 -22.48
CA LEU A 184 2.24 2.23 -23.79
C LEU A 184 2.92 0.86 -23.85
N LEU A 185 4.08 0.73 -23.20
CA LEU A 185 4.87 -0.50 -23.21
C LEU A 185 4.46 -1.50 -22.13
N ALA A 186 3.55 -1.16 -21.22
CA ALA A 186 3.21 -1.97 -20.05
C ALA A 186 3.01 -3.46 -20.35
N PRO A 187 2.30 -3.87 -21.43
CA PRO A 187 2.14 -5.29 -21.76
C PRO A 187 3.44 -6.01 -22.13
N TRP A 188 4.44 -5.30 -22.67
CA TRP A 188 5.68 -5.86 -23.21
C TRP A 188 6.88 -5.76 -22.25
N ILE A 189 6.77 -5.09 -21.10
CA ILE A 189 7.92 -4.88 -20.19
C ILE A 189 8.47 -6.24 -19.73
N ALA A 190 9.66 -6.59 -20.23
CA ALA A 190 10.31 -7.87 -19.96
C ALA A 190 11.61 -7.73 -19.18
N LEU A 191 12.30 -6.59 -19.33
CA LEU A 191 13.55 -6.22 -18.69
C LEU A 191 13.52 -4.72 -18.34
N VAL A 192 14.27 -4.32 -17.31
CA VAL A 192 14.44 -2.91 -16.92
C VAL A 192 15.92 -2.61 -16.77
N GLY A 193 16.42 -1.63 -17.52
CA GLY A 193 17.79 -1.12 -17.43
C GLY A 193 17.78 0.07 -16.51
N VAL A 194 18.80 0.28 -15.70
CA VAL A 194 18.84 1.43 -14.80
C VAL A 194 20.19 2.12 -14.85
N LYS A 195 20.14 3.41 -15.17
CA LYS A 195 21.19 4.40 -15.03
C LYS A 195 20.55 5.76 -14.78
N ASN A 196 21.36 6.77 -14.51
CA ASN A 196 20.87 8.15 -14.39
C ASN A 196 21.87 9.12 -15.03
N PHE A 197 21.41 10.34 -15.27
CA PHE A 197 22.15 11.35 -16.02
C PHE A 197 21.83 12.76 -15.56
N ARG A 198 22.65 13.72 -15.97
CA ARG A 198 22.31 15.14 -15.99
C ARG A 198 22.71 15.78 -17.31
N TRP A 199 21.99 16.82 -17.73
CA TRP A 199 22.41 17.67 -18.83
C TRP A 199 23.54 18.59 -18.39
N ILE A 200 24.62 18.61 -19.17
CA ILE A 200 25.72 19.57 -18.99
C ILE A 200 25.94 20.37 -20.26
N GLU A 201 26.38 21.61 -20.10
CA GLU A 201 26.77 22.46 -21.23
C GLU A 201 27.90 21.79 -22.03
N ASN A 202 27.80 21.88 -23.35
CA ASN A 202 28.74 21.30 -24.30
C ASN A 202 29.22 22.36 -25.31
N GLY A 203 29.51 23.55 -24.80
CA GLY A 203 29.92 24.69 -25.61
C GLY A 203 28.82 25.21 -26.54
N ARG A 204 29.21 26.11 -27.44
CA ARG A 204 28.33 26.64 -28.49
C ARG A 204 28.70 26.04 -29.84
N ASP A 205 27.70 25.79 -30.68
CA ASP A 205 27.95 25.40 -32.07
C ASP A 205 28.42 26.59 -32.93
N GLU A 206 28.68 26.33 -34.21
CA GLU A 206 29.15 27.34 -35.17
C GLU A 206 28.16 28.49 -35.41
N HIS A 207 26.89 28.31 -35.03
CA HIS A 207 25.85 29.34 -35.09
C HIS A 207 25.68 30.09 -33.77
N GLY A 208 26.52 29.78 -32.77
CA GLY A 208 26.47 30.41 -31.45
C GLY A 208 25.39 29.86 -30.53
N GLN A 209 24.70 28.76 -30.88
CA GLN A 209 23.69 28.14 -30.03
C GLN A 209 24.37 27.29 -28.94
N LEU A 210 23.97 27.47 -27.68
CA LEU A 210 24.45 26.64 -26.57
C LEU A 210 23.97 25.19 -26.76
N ARG A 211 24.91 24.25 -26.72
CA ARG A 211 24.68 22.82 -26.85
C ARG A 211 24.72 22.17 -25.48
N PHE A 212 24.00 21.07 -25.33
CA PHE A 212 24.02 20.23 -24.14
C PHE A 212 24.35 18.80 -24.52
N ARG A 213 24.92 18.06 -23.58
CA ARG A 213 25.09 16.61 -23.68
C ARG A 213 24.71 15.94 -22.38
N PRO A 214 24.25 14.68 -22.40
CA PRO A 214 24.08 13.92 -21.18
C PRO A 214 25.44 13.57 -20.58
N GLN A 215 25.51 13.61 -19.25
CA GLN A 215 26.59 13.05 -18.45
C GLN A 215 26.00 12.04 -17.48
N TYR A 216 26.54 10.83 -17.42
CA TYR A 216 26.08 9.79 -16.50
C TYR A 216 26.47 10.13 -15.06
N THR A 217 25.58 9.86 -14.12
CA THR A 217 25.75 10.19 -12.69
C THR A 217 25.41 8.99 -11.81
N PRO A 218 25.77 9.02 -10.51
CA PRO A 218 25.14 8.15 -9.52
C PRO A 218 23.62 8.22 -9.62
N LEU A 219 22.93 7.14 -9.28
CA LEU A 219 21.49 7.04 -9.49
C LEU A 219 20.71 8.12 -8.72
N SER A 220 21.15 8.45 -7.52
CA SER A 220 20.52 9.46 -6.66
C SER A 220 20.80 10.91 -7.07
N GLU A 221 21.72 11.15 -8.00
CA GLU A 221 22.22 12.49 -8.38
C GLU A 221 21.75 12.94 -9.78
N GLY A 222 20.97 12.10 -10.46
CA GLY A 222 20.54 12.37 -11.83
C GLY A 222 19.09 12.86 -11.95
N GLN A 223 18.71 13.21 -13.17
CA GLN A 223 17.45 13.85 -13.53
C GLN A 223 16.36 12.87 -13.95
N ALA A 224 16.68 11.60 -14.21
CA ALA A 224 15.67 10.57 -14.43
C ALA A 224 14.89 10.33 -13.12
N PRO A 225 13.54 10.34 -13.15
CA PRO A 225 12.69 10.27 -11.97
C PRO A 225 12.57 8.82 -11.47
N LEU A 226 13.67 8.30 -10.91
CA LEU A 226 13.75 6.91 -10.46
C LEU A 226 12.70 6.55 -9.38
N PRO A 227 12.42 7.38 -8.35
CA PRO A 227 11.36 7.08 -7.39
C PRO A 227 10.00 6.82 -8.05
N GLU A 228 9.61 7.69 -8.98
CA GLU A 228 8.36 7.61 -9.72
C GLU A 228 8.37 6.42 -10.69
N PHE A 229 9.47 6.21 -11.41
CA PHE A 229 9.61 5.08 -12.31
C PHE A 229 9.48 3.74 -11.58
N MET A 230 10.15 3.60 -10.42
CA MET A 230 10.05 2.41 -9.58
C MET A 230 8.63 2.25 -9.01
N ALA A 231 7.95 3.35 -8.67
CA ALA A 231 6.54 3.32 -8.27
C ALA A 231 5.63 2.83 -9.41
N ARG A 232 5.88 3.28 -10.65
CA ARG A 232 5.15 2.80 -11.84
C ARG A 232 5.42 1.33 -12.14
N LEU A 233 6.65 0.85 -12.00
CA LEU A 233 6.94 -0.57 -12.12
C LEU A 233 6.17 -1.42 -11.10
N ARG A 234 6.03 -0.93 -9.86
CA ARG A 234 5.20 -1.59 -8.84
C ARG A 234 3.72 -1.57 -9.20
N GLN A 235 3.22 -0.43 -9.67
CA GLN A 235 1.83 -0.29 -10.15
C GLN A 235 1.55 -1.23 -11.33
N LEU A 236 2.51 -1.35 -12.25
CA LEU A 236 2.51 -2.27 -13.39
C LEU A 236 2.93 -3.69 -13.01
N GLU A 237 3.03 -3.98 -11.71
CA GLU A 237 3.17 -5.35 -11.24
C GLU A 237 4.46 -6.06 -11.66
N TYR A 238 5.49 -5.29 -12.05
CA TYR A 238 6.73 -5.82 -12.58
C TYR A 238 7.57 -6.50 -11.49
N ASP A 239 7.85 -7.79 -11.67
CA ASP A 239 8.70 -8.58 -10.76
C ASP A 239 9.93 -9.17 -11.48
N GLY A 240 10.28 -8.60 -12.64
CA GLY A 240 11.35 -9.09 -13.50
C GLY A 240 12.76 -8.65 -13.09
N VAL A 241 13.65 -8.63 -14.08
CA VAL A 241 15.08 -8.31 -13.94
C VAL A 241 15.29 -6.80 -14.04
N ILE A 242 16.05 -6.24 -13.10
CA ILE A 242 16.56 -4.88 -13.12
C ILE A 242 18.08 -4.97 -13.28
N SER A 243 18.59 -4.59 -14.45
CA SER A 243 20.02 -4.57 -14.76
C SER A 243 20.58 -3.17 -14.51
N LEU A 244 21.51 -3.02 -13.56
CA LEU A 244 22.18 -1.75 -13.27
C LEU A 244 23.34 -1.53 -14.23
N HIS A 245 23.27 -0.45 -15.00
CA HIS A 245 24.25 -0.06 -16.00
C HIS A 245 25.24 0.95 -15.41
N SER A 246 26.17 0.46 -14.60
CA SER A 246 27.19 1.26 -13.91
C SER A 246 28.29 1.78 -14.88
N GLU A 247 27.92 2.61 -15.85
CA GLU A 247 28.80 3.07 -16.93
C GLU A 247 29.75 4.21 -16.52
N TYR A 248 30.52 4.01 -15.46
CA TYR A 248 31.32 5.07 -14.83
C TYR A 248 32.81 5.10 -15.23
N LYS A 249 33.25 4.28 -16.18
CA LYS A 249 34.65 4.25 -16.67
C LYS A 249 34.93 5.17 -17.87
N GLY A 250 33.89 5.64 -18.55
CA GLY A 250 34.01 6.43 -19.78
C GLY A 250 34.00 7.94 -19.54
N ASP A 251 34.36 8.71 -20.57
CA ASP A 251 34.40 10.19 -20.52
C ASP A 251 32.99 10.83 -20.47
N SER A 252 31.95 10.03 -20.70
CA SER A 252 30.55 10.42 -20.51
C SER A 252 30.11 10.36 -19.04
N SER A 253 30.93 9.79 -18.15
CA SER A 253 30.64 9.72 -16.71
C SER A 253 30.92 11.03 -15.98
N PHE A 254 30.28 11.24 -14.83
CA PHE A 254 30.58 12.31 -13.88
C PHE A 254 32.02 12.24 -13.34
N LYS A 255 32.55 11.02 -13.22
CA LYS A 255 33.93 10.73 -12.83
C LYS A 255 34.39 9.46 -13.54
N LYS A 256 35.65 9.42 -13.97
CA LYS A 256 36.28 8.24 -14.54
C LYS A 256 36.76 7.31 -13.42
N LEU A 257 35.93 6.35 -13.04
CA LEU A 257 36.20 5.44 -11.93
C LEU A 257 37.13 4.29 -12.35
N THR A 258 37.95 3.84 -11.41
CA THR A 258 38.61 2.52 -11.49
C THR A 258 37.60 1.41 -11.23
N THR A 259 37.97 0.15 -11.50
CA THR A 259 37.08 -1.01 -11.26
C THR A 259 36.62 -1.13 -9.81
N PRO A 260 37.49 -1.01 -8.79
CA PRO A 260 37.05 -1.03 -7.40
C PRO A 260 36.09 0.12 -7.07
N GLU A 261 36.43 1.36 -7.46
CA GLU A 261 35.56 2.52 -7.23
C GLU A 261 34.19 2.37 -7.90
N LEU A 262 34.15 1.78 -9.11
CA LEU A 262 32.90 1.50 -9.81
C LEU A 262 32.05 0.48 -9.07
N LEU A 263 32.66 -0.57 -8.51
CA LEU A 263 31.94 -1.58 -7.73
C LEU A 263 31.38 -0.99 -6.43
N ASP A 264 32.16 -0.15 -5.74
CA ASP A 264 31.71 0.57 -4.54
C ASP A 264 30.54 1.52 -4.86
N GLN A 265 30.64 2.25 -5.96
CA GLN A 265 29.55 3.11 -6.45
C GLN A 265 28.32 2.28 -6.83
N SER A 266 28.49 1.14 -7.50
CA SER A 266 27.40 0.23 -7.88
C SER A 266 26.66 -0.35 -6.67
N ALA A 267 27.38 -0.67 -5.59
CA ALA A 267 26.79 -1.10 -4.33
C ALA A 267 25.96 0.02 -3.69
N THR A 268 26.47 1.26 -3.74
CA THR A 268 25.75 2.46 -3.25
C THR A 268 24.47 2.71 -4.05
N ASP A 269 24.54 2.59 -5.38
CA ASP A 269 23.41 2.77 -6.29
C ASP A 269 22.35 1.66 -6.13
N LEU A 270 22.78 0.41 -5.92
CA LEU A 270 21.88 -0.69 -5.60
C LEU A 270 21.14 -0.45 -4.28
N GLN A 271 21.85 -0.01 -3.24
CA GLN A 271 21.21 0.33 -1.96
C GLN A 271 20.19 1.46 -2.13
N TYR A 272 20.49 2.48 -2.95
CA TYR A 272 19.52 3.52 -3.27
C TYR A 272 18.25 2.95 -3.91
N LEU A 273 18.36 2.07 -4.90
CA LEU A 273 17.19 1.44 -5.52
C LEU A 273 16.40 0.55 -4.57
N LYS A 274 17.09 -0.21 -3.70
CA LYS A 274 16.43 -1.03 -2.67
C LYS A 274 15.67 -0.14 -1.67
N ARG A 275 16.24 1.01 -1.26
CA ARG A 275 15.55 2.00 -0.42
C ARG A 275 14.26 2.55 -1.04
N LEU A 276 14.19 2.66 -2.37
CA LEU A 276 12.96 3.08 -3.05
C LEU A 276 11.83 2.02 -2.98
N ALA A 277 12.13 0.82 -2.50
CA ALA A 277 11.17 -0.27 -2.28
C ALA A 277 10.93 -0.59 -0.79
N GLU A 278 11.74 -0.02 0.13
CA GLU A 278 11.64 -0.30 1.57
C GLU A 278 10.25 0.04 2.10
N PHE A 279 9.66 -0.94 2.78
CA PHE A 279 8.45 -0.77 3.55
C PHE A 279 8.81 -0.41 4.99
N LYS A 280 8.21 0.66 5.50
CA LYS A 280 8.46 1.16 6.86
C LYS A 280 7.16 1.31 7.62
N VAL A 281 7.22 1.06 8.93
CA VAL A 281 6.10 1.29 9.86
C VAL A 281 6.59 2.10 11.03
N GLY A 282 5.76 3.05 11.45
CA GLY A 282 5.98 3.84 12.65
C GLY A 282 4.68 3.90 13.46
N VAL A 283 4.82 3.93 14.78
CA VAL A 283 3.70 3.95 15.71
C VAL A 283 3.90 5.01 16.79
N ALA A 284 2.80 5.57 17.28
CA ALA A 284 2.80 6.40 18.47
C ALA A 284 1.42 6.42 19.15
N LYS A 285 1.42 6.72 20.44
CA LYS A 285 0.24 6.73 21.32
C LYS A 285 0.25 7.98 22.18
N ASN A 286 -0.88 8.68 22.23
CA ASN A 286 -1.09 9.84 23.09
C ASN A 286 -2.36 9.67 23.95
N ILE A 287 -2.30 10.13 25.20
CA ILE A 287 -3.44 10.05 26.15
C ILE A 287 -4.41 11.20 25.86
N ILE A 288 -5.66 10.85 25.58
CA ILE A 288 -6.76 11.79 25.35
C ILE A 288 -7.81 11.78 26.47
N THR A 289 -7.54 11.16 27.62
CA THR A 289 -8.41 11.30 28.80
C THR A 289 -8.47 12.78 29.25
N PRO A 290 -9.66 13.36 29.48
CA PRO A 290 -9.77 14.74 29.96
C PRO A 290 -9.39 14.85 31.44
N ASP A 291 -8.87 16.02 31.83
CA ASP A 291 -8.67 16.43 33.23
C ASP A 291 -9.08 17.91 33.38
N PRO A 292 -10.16 18.22 34.12
CA PRO A 292 -11.02 17.30 34.88
C PRO A 292 -11.85 16.37 33.97
N LEU A 293 -12.41 15.30 34.55
CA LEU A 293 -13.30 14.38 33.81
C LEU A 293 -14.55 15.11 33.29
N LEU A 294 -15.00 14.72 32.09
CA LEU A 294 -16.13 15.32 31.37
C LEU A 294 -17.33 14.38 31.29
N PRO A 295 -18.55 14.90 31.02
CA PRO A 295 -19.74 14.07 30.82
C PRO A 295 -19.59 13.06 29.68
N LEU A 296 -20.05 11.83 29.90
CA LEU A 296 -19.92 10.69 29.00
C LEU A 296 -21.09 10.58 28.04
N SER A 297 -20.79 10.30 26.77
CA SER A 297 -21.77 9.97 25.75
C SER A 297 -21.89 8.47 25.56
N GLY A 298 -23.12 7.98 25.39
CA GLY A 298 -23.40 6.57 25.07
C GLY A 298 -24.49 6.41 24.02
N GLY A 299 -24.79 7.48 23.30
CA GLY A 299 -25.88 7.58 22.32
C GLY A 299 -26.37 9.01 22.19
N VAL A 300 -27.32 9.24 21.27
CA VAL A 300 -27.90 10.57 21.05
C VAL A 300 -28.58 11.07 22.34
N GLY A 301 -28.11 12.21 22.86
CA GLY A 301 -28.72 12.85 24.03
C GLY A 301 -27.70 13.59 24.90
N GLN A 302 -28.16 13.99 26.09
CA GLN A 302 -27.31 14.67 27.07
C GLN A 302 -26.33 13.69 27.72
N GLY A 303 -25.07 14.10 27.84
CA GLY A 303 -24.03 13.32 28.50
C GLY A 303 -24.29 13.08 30.00
N VAL A 304 -23.78 11.96 30.51
CA VAL A 304 -23.88 11.56 31.91
C VAL A 304 -22.62 12.00 32.67
N PRO A 305 -22.71 12.69 33.81
CA PRO A 305 -21.53 13.10 34.56
C PRO A 305 -20.58 11.94 34.88
N SER A 306 -19.29 12.11 34.62
CA SER A 306 -18.25 11.17 35.00
C SER A 306 -17.72 11.49 36.40
N THR A 307 -17.56 10.48 37.25
CA THR A 307 -17.07 10.61 38.62
C THR A 307 -15.77 9.84 38.86
N SER A 308 -15.36 8.97 37.94
CA SER A 308 -14.15 8.15 38.06
C SER A 308 -13.65 7.70 36.68
N LYS A 309 -12.43 7.13 36.63
CA LYS A 309 -11.88 6.54 35.40
C LYS A 309 -11.32 5.13 35.62
N GLN A 310 -11.36 4.31 34.58
CA GLN A 310 -10.74 2.97 34.51
C GLN A 310 -10.05 2.81 33.15
N GLY A 311 -8.72 2.73 33.16
CA GLY A 311 -7.89 2.84 31.96
C GLY A 311 -7.75 4.28 31.46
N GLU A 312 -6.99 4.45 30.38
CA GLU A 312 -6.82 5.73 29.69
C GLU A 312 -7.50 5.69 28.33
N LEU A 313 -8.16 6.78 27.94
CA LEU A 313 -8.56 7.01 26.56
C LEU A 313 -7.32 7.41 25.76
N THR A 314 -7.14 6.83 24.59
CA THR A 314 -5.94 7.02 23.77
C THR A 314 -6.26 7.40 22.32
N ALA A 315 -5.36 8.20 21.74
CA ALA A 315 -5.20 8.34 20.30
C ALA A 315 -3.97 7.53 19.88
N ARG A 316 -4.17 6.52 19.04
CA ARG A 316 -3.10 5.60 18.57
C ARG A 316 -2.96 5.72 17.07
N ALA A 317 -1.76 5.99 16.59
CA ALA A 317 -1.47 6.14 15.18
C ALA A 317 -0.48 5.08 14.70
N MET A 318 -0.80 4.42 13.59
CA MET A 318 0.09 3.53 12.86
C MET A 318 0.25 4.07 11.43
N VAL A 319 1.48 4.40 11.06
CA VAL A 319 1.82 4.96 9.75
C VAL A 319 2.62 3.94 8.97
N PHE A 320 2.14 3.63 7.76
CA PHE A 320 2.81 2.78 6.78
C PHE A 320 3.42 3.65 5.69
N GLN A 321 4.65 3.32 5.26
CA GLN A 321 5.33 4.00 4.18
C GLN A 321 5.94 3.00 3.19
N GLN A 322 5.74 3.24 1.90
CA GLN A 322 6.49 2.57 0.83
C GLN A 322 6.84 3.57 -0.28
N GLY A 323 8.14 3.84 -0.45
CA GLY A 323 8.60 4.95 -1.28
C GLY A 323 7.98 6.28 -0.80
N GLU A 324 7.35 7.03 -1.72
CA GLU A 324 6.66 8.28 -1.40
C GLU A 324 5.27 8.09 -0.76
N THR A 325 4.66 6.92 -0.93
CA THR A 325 3.31 6.63 -0.43
C THR A 325 3.34 6.48 1.09
N LYS A 326 2.52 7.27 1.78
CA LYS A 326 2.32 7.20 3.23
C LYS A 326 0.84 7.07 3.52
N VAL A 327 0.47 6.18 4.43
CA VAL A 327 -0.91 5.96 4.89
C VAL A 327 -0.92 5.91 6.41
N ALA A 328 -1.76 6.71 7.05
CA ALA A 328 -1.94 6.71 8.50
C ALA A 328 -3.31 6.12 8.85
N ILE A 329 -3.32 5.17 9.79
CA ILE A 329 -4.54 4.73 10.47
C ILE A 329 -4.48 5.26 11.91
N VAL A 330 -5.56 5.93 12.34
CA VAL A 330 -5.68 6.54 13.66
C VAL A 330 -6.89 5.96 14.37
N GLN A 331 -6.68 5.39 15.56
CA GLN A 331 -7.70 4.95 16.48
C GLN A 331 -7.90 6.03 17.54
N LEU A 332 -9.16 6.35 17.84
CA LEU A 332 -9.57 7.21 18.96
C LEU A 332 -10.50 6.44 19.88
N ASP A 333 -10.20 6.42 21.18
CA ASP A 333 -11.08 5.84 22.21
C ASP A 333 -12.25 6.77 22.51
N LEU A 334 -13.21 6.85 21.57
CA LEU A 334 -14.38 7.72 21.59
C LEU A 334 -15.62 6.98 21.05
N LEU A 335 -16.81 7.52 21.32
CA LEU A 335 -18.07 7.01 20.76
C LEU A 335 -18.10 7.16 19.23
N GLY A 336 -17.65 8.29 18.72
CA GLY A 336 -17.58 8.57 17.29
C GLY A 336 -16.89 9.90 17.05
N PHE A 337 -16.41 10.10 15.82
CA PHE A 337 -15.62 11.27 15.47
C PHE A 337 -16.06 11.83 14.10
N PRO A 338 -16.84 12.93 14.09
CA PRO A 338 -17.33 13.53 12.86
C PRO A 338 -16.23 14.00 11.90
N SER A 339 -16.52 13.96 10.59
CA SER A 339 -15.58 14.39 9.54
C SER A 339 -14.99 15.79 9.74
N VAL A 340 -15.76 16.73 10.27
CA VAL A 340 -15.27 18.09 10.57
C VAL A 340 -14.10 18.11 11.57
N LEU A 341 -14.07 17.17 12.52
CA LEU A 341 -12.95 17.02 13.44
C LEU A 341 -11.80 16.23 12.80
N CYS A 342 -12.10 15.19 12.00
CA CYS A 342 -11.11 14.49 11.18
C CYS A 342 -10.30 15.47 10.30
N ASP A 343 -10.97 16.45 9.69
CA ASP A 343 -10.33 17.47 8.85
C ASP A 343 -9.45 18.45 9.64
N ARG A 344 -9.76 18.69 10.91
CA ARG A 344 -8.86 19.46 11.80
C ARG A 344 -7.57 18.71 12.07
N ILE A 345 -7.61 17.39 12.24
CA ILE A 345 -6.42 16.54 12.38
C ILE A 345 -5.60 16.57 11.09
N ARG A 346 -6.24 16.33 9.94
CA ARG A 346 -5.56 16.30 8.63
C ARG A 346 -4.78 17.58 8.33
N LYS A 347 -5.34 18.75 8.68
CA LYS A 347 -4.65 20.05 8.51
C LYS A 347 -3.35 20.17 9.32
N GLN A 348 -3.19 19.39 10.38
CA GLN A 348 -2.01 19.39 11.25
C GLN A 348 -0.97 18.33 10.86
N VAL A 349 -1.22 17.54 9.81
CA VAL A 349 -0.32 16.46 9.35
C VAL A 349 0.01 16.63 7.85
N PRO A 350 0.70 17.71 7.43
CA PRO A 350 0.94 17.99 6.01
C PRO A 350 1.94 17.03 5.34
N ARG A 351 2.60 16.16 6.11
CA ARG A 351 3.59 15.16 5.64
C ARG A 351 2.94 13.95 4.97
N ILE A 352 1.61 13.80 5.09
CA ILE A 352 0.82 12.73 4.49
C ILE A 352 -0.31 13.39 3.69
N PRO A 353 -0.62 12.93 2.46
CA PRO A 353 -1.81 13.38 1.75
C PRO A 353 -3.05 13.24 2.63
N ALA A 354 -3.91 14.26 2.68
CA ALA A 354 -5.04 14.29 3.61
C ALA A 354 -6.01 13.11 3.41
N GLU A 355 -6.15 12.65 2.17
CA GLU A 355 -6.89 11.46 1.76
C GLU A 355 -6.32 10.14 2.29
N ASN A 356 -5.04 10.11 2.68
CA ASN A 356 -4.36 8.92 3.20
C ASN A 356 -4.32 8.88 4.74
N VAL A 357 -5.03 9.78 5.42
CA VAL A 357 -5.16 9.80 6.88
C VAL A 357 -6.56 9.32 7.27
N LEU A 358 -6.63 8.05 7.65
CA LEU A 358 -7.85 7.34 8.04
C LEU A 358 -8.01 7.46 9.56
N ILE A 359 -9.11 8.04 10.02
CA ILE A 359 -9.33 8.33 11.45
C ILE A 359 -10.61 7.65 11.89
N GLY A 360 -10.53 6.70 12.82
CA GLY A 360 -11.69 5.96 13.30
C GLY A 360 -11.80 5.89 14.81
N SER A 361 -13.01 5.61 15.27
CA SER A 361 -13.35 5.52 16.69
C SER A 361 -13.51 4.06 17.12
N THR A 362 -13.10 3.74 18.35
CA THR A 362 -13.34 2.40 18.91
C THR A 362 -14.81 2.15 19.21
N HIS A 363 -15.59 3.22 19.37
CA HIS A 363 -16.99 3.23 19.77
C HIS A 363 -17.22 2.99 21.26
N THR A 364 -16.28 3.37 22.13
CA THR A 364 -16.54 3.28 23.58
C THR A 364 -17.71 4.18 23.99
N HIS A 365 -18.68 3.62 24.72
CA HIS A 365 -19.80 4.35 25.31
C HIS A 365 -19.44 4.99 26.66
N SER A 366 -18.15 5.03 27.01
CA SER A 366 -17.63 5.52 28.29
C SER A 366 -16.62 6.66 28.09
N ALA A 367 -16.82 7.49 27.06
CA ALA A 367 -15.97 8.64 26.72
C ALA A 367 -16.77 9.94 26.55
N PRO A 368 -16.12 11.12 26.59
CA PRO A 368 -16.80 12.40 26.38
C PRO A 368 -17.45 12.53 24.99
N ASP A 369 -18.50 13.34 24.90
CA ASP A 369 -19.22 13.59 23.65
C ASP A 369 -18.37 14.37 22.63
N CYS A 370 -17.98 13.73 21.53
CA CYS A 370 -17.32 14.37 20.38
C CYS A 370 -18.25 14.65 19.19
N TYR A 371 -19.54 14.33 19.29
CA TYR A 371 -20.56 14.76 18.31
C TYR A 371 -21.06 16.17 18.58
N GLY A 372 -21.02 16.59 19.86
CA GLY A 372 -21.64 17.82 20.31
C GLY A 372 -23.15 17.74 20.15
N PHE A 373 -23.78 16.67 20.65
CA PHE A 373 -25.21 16.45 20.46
C PHE A 373 -26.02 17.64 21.03
N PRO A 374 -26.90 18.27 20.23
CA PRO A 374 -27.72 19.36 20.72
C PRO A 374 -28.91 18.84 21.53
N GLY A 375 -29.13 19.42 22.69
CA GLY A 375 -30.37 19.32 23.45
C GLY A 375 -31.48 20.16 22.80
N LEU A 376 -32.73 19.93 23.23
CA LEU A 376 -33.87 20.73 22.77
C LEU A 376 -33.78 22.21 23.17
N ASP A 377 -32.97 22.52 24.19
CA ASP A 377 -32.66 23.88 24.63
C ASP A 377 -31.47 24.50 23.87
N GLY A 378 -30.93 23.81 22.87
CA GLY A 378 -29.78 24.22 22.07
C GLY A 378 -28.42 24.08 22.76
N LYS A 379 -28.37 23.54 23.98
CA LYS A 379 -27.10 23.28 24.70
C LYS A 379 -26.55 21.91 24.33
N THR A 380 -25.26 21.71 24.51
CA THR A 380 -24.62 20.40 24.35
C THR A 380 -23.80 20.04 25.58
N SER A 381 -23.62 18.74 25.81
CA SER A 381 -22.63 18.20 26.77
C SER A 381 -21.23 18.08 26.16
N GLY A 382 -21.10 18.26 24.84
CA GLY A 382 -19.82 18.27 24.16
C GLY A 382 -18.96 19.46 24.56
N ASP A 383 -17.72 19.20 24.89
CA ASP A 383 -16.73 20.21 25.27
C ASP A 383 -15.80 20.49 24.09
N LEU A 384 -15.85 21.73 23.57
CA LEU A 384 -15.11 22.11 22.36
C LEU A 384 -13.59 22.16 22.59
N ASP A 385 -13.15 22.60 23.77
CA ASP A 385 -11.72 22.66 24.12
C ASP A 385 -11.13 21.25 24.19
N TYR A 386 -11.91 20.30 24.73
CA TYR A 386 -11.55 18.89 24.71
C TYR A 386 -11.48 18.32 23.30
N MET A 387 -12.47 18.59 22.44
CA MET A 387 -12.45 18.14 21.04
C MET A 387 -11.23 18.68 20.28
N ASP A 388 -10.86 19.95 20.51
CA ASP A 388 -9.67 20.55 19.91
C ASP A 388 -8.39 19.92 20.49
N SER A 389 -8.36 19.63 21.80
CA SER A 389 -7.26 18.88 22.44
C SER A 389 -7.08 17.49 21.84
N VAL A 390 -8.18 16.76 21.62
CA VAL A 390 -8.18 15.45 20.94
C VAL A 390 -7.61 15.58 19.53
N CYS A 391 -8.07 16.57 18.74
CA CYS A 391 -7.54 16.80 17.40
C CYS A 391 -6.02 17.03 17.42
N ASN A 392 -5.54 17.88 18.33
CA ASN A 392 -4.12 18.20 18.45
C ASN A 392 -3.31 16.96 18.86
N LYS A 393 -3.76 16.20 19.87
CA LYS A 393 -3.08 15.00 20.36
C LYS A 393 -3.07 13.87 19.33
N ALA A 394 -4.14 13.72 18.56
CA ALA A 394 -4.18 12.77 17.45
C ALA A 394 -3.19 13.16 16.34
N ALA A 395 -3.13 14.45 15.99
CA ALA A 395 -2.14 14.94 15.02
C ALA A 395 -0.69 14.77 15.52
N VAL A 396 -0.44 15.01 16.82
CA VAL A 396 0.86 14.72 17.45
C VAL A 396 1.19 13.23 17.32
N ALA A 397 0.26 12.32 17.65
CA ALA A 397 0.48 10.89 17.49
C ALA A 397 0.84 10.52 16.04
N VAL A 398 0.19 11.09 15.03
CA VAL A 398 0.54 10.81 13.62
C VAL A 398 1.93 11.33 13.27
N ASN A 399 2.29 12.54 13.71
CA ASN A 399 3.62 13.11 13.46
C ASN A 399 4.73 12.35 14.19
N GLU A 400 4.51 11.91 15.43
CA GLU A 400 5.44 11.05 16.16
C GLU A 400 5.57 9.67 15.50
N ALA A 401 4.48 9.09 15.01
CA ALA A 401 4.53 7.85 14.26
C ALA A 401 5.36 8.00 12.97
N LEU A 402 5.27 9.13 12.26
CA LEU A 402 6.14 9.44 11.13
C LEU A 402 7.62 9.56 11.53
N ASP A 403 7.91 10.14 12.69
CA ASP A 403 9.28 10.28 13.20
C ASP A 403 9.86 8.94 13.69
N ASN A 404 8.99 8.00 14.06
CA ASN A 404 9.33 6.64 14.49
C ASN A 404 9.33 5.61 13.34
N LEU A 405 9.25 6.05 12.07
CA LEU A 405 9.30 5.15 10.92
C LEU A 405 10.61 4.36 10.91
N GLN A 406 10.48 3.03 10.89
CA GLN A 406 11.59 2.11 10.78
C GLN A 406 11.24 0.98 9.81
N ASP A 407 12.27 0.31 9.29
CA ASP A 407 12.09 -0.81 8.37
C ASP A 407 11.19 -1.87 8.98
N ALA A 408 10.26 -2.39 8.19
CA ALA A 408 9.21 -3.25 8.69
C ALA A 408 8.83 -4.34 7.69
N GLN A 409 8.27 -5.41 8.23
CA GLN A 409 7.65 -6.52 7.53
C GLN A 409 6.28 -6.77 8.15
N LEU A 410 5.36 -7.42 7.44
CA LEU A 410 4.01 -7.68 7.94
C LEU A 410 3.72 -9.16 8.08
N LYS A 411 3.03 -9.52 9.16
CA LYS A 411 2.19 -10.72 9.25
C LYS A 411 0.72 -10.29 9.19
N ILE A 412 -0.07 -10.94 8.36
CA ILE A 412 -1.50 -10.65 8.22
C ILE A 412 -2.29 -11.95 8.18
N ALA A 413 -3.30 -12.06 9.04
CA ALA A 413 -4.21 -13.21 9.05
C ALA A 413 -5.63 -12.83 9.47
N THR A 414 -6.58 -13.59 8.95
CA THR A 414 -8.00 -13.54 9.30
C THR A 414 -8.41 -14.91 9.82
N GLY A 415 -9.10 -14.94 10.95
CA GLY A 415 -9.64 -16.16 11.53
C GLY A 415 -10.87 -15.89 12.38
N GLU A 416 -11.68 -16.91 12.63
CA GLU A 416 -12.81 -16.79 13.54
C GLU A 416 -12.30 -16.64 14.98
N ALA A 417 -12.74 -15.59 15.67
CA ALA A 417 -12.47 -15.38 17.08
C ALA A 417 -13.41 -16.26 17.91
N GLN A 418 -12.85 -16.97 18.88
CA GLN A 418 -13.56 -17.97 19.67
C GLN A 418 -13.87 -17.47 21.07
N GLY A 419 -14.95 -18.01 21.64
CA GLY A 419 -15.40 -17.72 22.99
C GLY A 419 -16.33 -16.52 23.09
N LYS A 420 -16.56 -16.09 24.34
CA LYS A 420 -17.61 -15.13 24.69
C LYS A 420 -17.11 -13.68 24.54
N ILE A 421 -16.97 -13.24 23.29
CA ILE A 421 -16.47 -11.90 22.92
C ILE A 421 -17.62 -10.97 22.52
N ALA A 422 -18.37 -11.33 21.48
CA ALA A 422 -19.45 -10.51 20.94
C ALA A 422 -20.61 -11.38 20.45
N TYR A 423 -21.80 -10.78 20.37
CA TYR A 423 -22.98 -11.37 19.76
C TYR A 423 -23.85 -10.26 19.17
N ASN A 424 -24.78 -10.62 18.28
CA ASN A 424 -25.78 -9.67 17.81
C ASN A 424 -26.98 -9.62 18.77
N TYR A 425 -27.28 -8.45 19.34
CA TYR A 425 -28.37 -8.27 20.29
C TYR A 425 -29.75 -8.67 19.74
N TYR A 426 -30.00 -8.43 18.45
CA TYR A 426 -31.28 -8.74 17.81
C TYR A 426 -31.39 -10.20 17.37
N ALA A 427 -30.30 -10.79 16.91
CA ALA A 427 -30.23 -12.15 16.41
C ALA A 427 -28.84 -12.75 16.69
N PRO A 428 -28.60 -13.40 17.85
CA PRO A 428 -27.26 -13.68 18.41
C PRO A 428 -26.17 -14.16 17.45
N GLU A 429 -26.50 -15.06 16.53
CA GLU A 429 -25.56 -15.66 15.57
C GLU A 429 -25.34 -14.83 14.30
N LEU A 430 -26.12 -13.77 14.07
CA LEU A 430 -26.11 -12.97 12.85
C LEU A 430 -25.07 -11.84 12.93
N TYR A 431 -23.79 -12.20 12.95
CA TYR A 431 -22.66 -11.26 12.90
C TYR A 431 -21.43 -11.86 12.20
N ASP A 432 -20.37 -11.07 12.03
CA ASP A 432 -19.09 -11.55 11.49
C ASP A 432 -18.14 -11.92 12.64
N PRO A 433 -17.92 -13.21 12.95
CA PRO A 433 -17.01 -13.64 14.01
C PRO A 433 -15.54 -13.58 13.57
N ARG A 434 -15.23 -13.18 12.34
CA ARG A 434 -13.86 -13.13 11.85
C ARG A 434 -13.15 -11.89 12.38
N MET A 435 -12.03 -12.12 13.05
CA MET A 435 -11.05 -11.13 13.44
C MET A 435 -9.91 -11.13 12.43
N THR A 436 -9.49 -9.94 12.01
CA THR A 436 -8.31 -9.76 11.16
C THR A 436 -7.22 -9.06 11.96
N VAL A 437 -5.99 -9.53 11.84
CA VAL A 437 -4.84 -9.00 12.58
C VAL A 437 -3.74 -8.63 11.59
N ILE A 438 -3.22 -7.42 11.72
CA ILE A 438 -2.01 -6.94 11.03
C ILE A 438 -0.95 -6.71 12.09
N GLN A 439 0.14 -7.48 12.04
CA GLN A 439 1.29 -7.32 12.92
C GLN A 439 2.48 -6.81 12.11
N ALA A 440 2.99 -5.63 12.49
CA ALA A 440 4.22 -5.07 11.94
C ALA A 440 5.42 -5.48 12.80
N LEU A 441 6.46 -5.98 12.13
CA LEU A 441 7.68 -6.51 12.72
C LEU A 441 8.89 -5.78 12.13
N THR A 442 9.95 -5.57 12.91
CA THR A 442 11.26 -5.21 12.34
C THR A 442 11.82 -6.41 11.55
N PRO A 443 12.83 -6.23 10.67
CA PRO A 443 13.50 -7.34 9.99
C PRO A 443 14.08 -8.40 10.95
N GLU A 444 14.37 -8.03 12.20
CA GLU A 444 14.84 -8.94 13.26
C GLU A 444 13.70 -9.67 13.98
N GLY A 445 12.45 -9.44 13.58
CA GLY A 445 11.26 -10.08 14.13
C GLY A 445 10.69 -9.45 15.41
N LYS A 446 11.10 -8.22 15.78
CA LYS A 446 10.53 -7.52 16.94
C LYS A 446 9.23 -6.80 16.56
N THR A 447 8.20 -6.90 17.38
CA THR A 447 6.92 -6.21 17.14
C THR A 447 7.08 -4.70 17.22
N ILE A 448 6.67 -4.00 16.16
CA ILE A 448 6.51 -2.55 16.11
C ILE A 448 5.09 -2.19 16.57
N GLY A 449 4.08 -2.88 16.05
CA GLY A 449 2.69 -2.74 16.49
C GLY A 449 1.77 -3.82 15.93
N THR A 450 0.61 -3.97 16.56
CA THR A 450 -0.41 -4.97 16.20
C THR A 450 -1.77 -4.30 16.11
N LEU A 451 -2.37 -4.29 14.92
CA LEU A 451 -3.71 -3.78 14.65
C LEU A 451 -4.71 -4.95 14.56
N VAL A 452 -5.76 -4.88 15.36
CA VAL A 452 -6.89 -5.83 15.40
C VAL A 452 -8.13 -5.18 14.80
N ASN A 453 -8.76 -5.85 13.84
CA ASN A 453 -10.05 -5.47 13.29
C ASN A 453 -11.12 -6.52 13.63
N TYR A 454 -12.16 -6.09 14.33
CA TYR A 454 -13.26 -6.94 14.75
C TYR A 454 -14.52 -6.10 15.01
N ALA A 455 -15.71 -6.64 14.72
CA ALA A 455 -16.98 -5.95 14.94
C ALA A 455 -17.49 -6.20 16.37
N VAL A 456 -17.48 -5.16 17.20
CA VAL A 456 -18.00 -5.21 18.58
C VAL A 456 -18.22 -3.80 19.12
N HIS A 457 -19.35 -3.52 19.76
CA HIS A 457 -19.57 -2.30 20.54
C HIS A 457 -18.85 -2.42 21.89
N PRO A 458 -17.88 -1.54 22.21
CA PRO A 458 -17.29 -1.44 23.54
C PRO A 458 -18.26 -0.74 24.51
N GLU A 459 -19.24 -1.49 24.99
CA GLU A 459 -20.32 -0.99 25.87
C GLU A 459 -20.52 -1.82 27.15
N VAL A 460 -19.48 -2.54 27.60
CA VAL A 460 -19.55 -3.36 28.82
C VAL A 460 -19.91 -2.50 30.04
N LEU A 461 -19.23 -1.36 30.22
CA LEU A 461 -19.55 -0.39 31.26
C LEU A 461 -20.74 0.50 30.85
N GLY A 462 -20.62 1.07 29.65
CA GLY A 462 -21.54 2.08 29.11
C GLY A 462 -21.47 3.42 29.87
N ASN A 463 -22.26 4.40 29.41
CA ASN A 463 -22.21 5.76 29.95
C ASN A 463 -22.87 5.90 31.33
N LYS A 464 -23.83 5.04 31.66
CA LYS A 464 -24.68 5.18 32.85
C LYS A 464 -23.96 4.99 34.19
N LEU A 465 -22.77 4.39 34.19
CA LEU A 465 -21.99 4.16 35.41
C LEU A 465 -21.15 5.38 35.84
N GLY A 466 -20.99 6.39 34.98
CA GLY A 466 -20.15 7.56 35.29
C GLY A 466 -18.66 7.21 35.39
N ILE A 467 -18.20 6.19 34.65
CA ILE A 467 -16.80 5.74 34.60
C ILE A 467 -16.24 6.07 33.21
N THR A 468 -15.26 6.98 33.12
CA THR A 468 -14.50 7.22 31.88
C THR A 468 -13.60 6.02 31.58
N SER A 469 -13.71 5.43 30.39
CA SER A 469 -12.97 4.21 30.06
C SER A 469 -12.89 3.92 28.54
N PRO A 470 -11.78 3.32 28.05
CA PRO A 470 -11.73 2.71 26.71
C PRO A 470 -12.51 1.38 26.64
N ASP A 471 -13.20 0.99 27.72
CA ASP A 471 -13.96 -0.26 27.84
C ASP A 471 -13.05 -1.48 27.54
N LEU A 472 -13.56 -2.53 26.88
CA LEU A 472 -12.80 -3.74 26.55
C LEU A 472 -11.60 -3.51 25.61
N VAL A 473 -11.53 -2.37 24.91
CA VAL A 473 -10.45 -2.08 23.95
C VAL A 473 -9.15 -1.69 24.64
N GLY A 474 -9.22 -1.03 25.80
CA GLY A 474 -8.04 -0.73 26.62
C GLY A 474 -7.30 -2.02 27.03
N PRO A 475 -7.97 -2.95 27.73
CA PRO A 475 -7.39 -4.24 28.10
C PRO A 475 -6.90 -5.07 26.92
N LEU A 476 -7.60 -5.05 25.78
CA LEU A 476 -7.12 -5.68 24.54
C LEU A 476 -5.74 -5.13 24.16
N CYS A 477 -5.63 -3.81 24.04
CA CYS A 477 -4.39 -3.17 23.64
C CYS A 477 -3.28 -3.41 24.66
N ASP A 478 -3.56 -3.23 25.96
CA ASP A 478 -2.57 -3.40 27.02
C ASP A 478 -2.02 -4.84 27.06
N LYS A 479 -2.89 -5.84 26.81
CA LYS A 479 -2.47 -7.24 26.76
C LYS A 479 -1.62 -7.56 25.53
N LEU A 480 -1.95 -6.99 24.36
CA LEU A 480 -1.11 -7.11 23.16
C LEU A 480 0.27 -6.48 23.38
N GLU A 481 0.32 -5.27 23.97
CA GLU A 481 1.57 -4.58 24.30
C GLU A 481 2.42 -5.41 25.28
N ALA A 482 1.79 -6.02 26.29
CA ALA A 482 2.48 -6.84 27.28
C ALA A 482 3.01 -8.17 26.70
N ASP A 483 2.24 -8.83 25.82
CA ASP A 483 2.59 -10.16 25.32
C ASP A 483 3.51 -10.13 24.10
N LEU A 484 3.27 -9.19 23.18
CA LEU A 484 3.95 -9.14 21.88
C LEU A 484 4.99 -8.02 21.80
N GLY A 485 4.92 -7.02 22.70
CA GLY A 485 5.63 -5.76 22.55
C GLY A 485 5.01 -4.87 21.45
N GLY A 486 5.63 -3.72 21.20
CA GLY A 486 5.10 -2.73 20.26
C GLY A 486 3.78 -2.11 20.74
N MET A 487 3.11 -1.35 19.87
CA MET A 487 1.82 -0.72 20.17
C MET A 487 0.64 -1.62 19.76
N GLY A 488 -0.29 -1.91 20.68
CA GLY A 488 -1.58 -2.52 20.35
C GLY A 488 -2.55 -1.50 19.73
N MET A 489 -3.41 -1.91 18.82
CA MET A 489 -4.38 -1.03 18.17
C MET A 489 -5.62 -1.83 17.77
N PHE A 490 -6.78 -1.20 17.79
CA PHE A 490 -8.08 -1.75 17.46
C PHE A 490 -8.83 -0.79 16.53
N MET A 491 -9.39 -1.34 15.46
CA MET A 491 -10.33 -0.63 14.59
C MET A 491 -11.61 -1.44 14.48
N ASN A 492 -12.76 -0.78 14.63
CA ASN A 492 -14.03 -1.47 14.64
C ASN A 492 -14.40 -2.01 13.25
N GLY A 493 -15.27 -3.03 13.21
CA GLY A 493 -15.82 -3.63 12.00
C GLY A 493 -17.19 -3.08 11.60
N ALA A 494 -17.94 -3.86 10.82
CA ALA A 494 -19.35 -3.63 10.56
C ALA A 494 -20.20 -4.04 11.79
N GLN A 495 -20.16 -3.20 12.83
CA GLN A 495 -20.77 -3.47 14.14
C GLN A 495 -22.25 -3.07 14.25
N GLY A 496 -22.84 -2.51 13.19
CA GLY A 496 -24.24 -2.08 13.19
C GLY A 496 -25.20 -3.22 13.51
N GLY A 497 -26.44 -2.89 13.87
CA GLY A 497 -27.40 -3.91 14.31
C GLY A 497 -27.06 -4.46 15.68
N MET A 498 -26.39 -3.64 16.51
CA MET A 498 -26.03 -3.95 17.89
C MET A 498 -25.18 -5.22 18.03
N ILE A 499 -24.06 -5.29 17.28
CA ILE A 499 -23.04 -6.30 17.55
C ILE A 499 -22.32 -5.87 18.83
N THR A 500 -22.75 -6.43 19.95
CA THR A 500 -22.37 -5.96 21.29
C THR A 500 -21.40 -6.92 21.96
N ALA A 501 -20.64 -6.42 22.92
CA ALA A 501 -19.81 -7.23 23.79
C ALA A 501 -20.67 -8.28 24.51
N ASP A 502 -20.25 -9.54 24.49
CA ASP A 502 -21.00 -10.60 25.16
C ASP A 502 -20.69 -10.64 26.66
N ASN A 503 -21.29 -9.71 27.39
CA ASN A 503 -21.22 -9.57 28.85
C ASN A 503 -22.45 -10.14 29.56
N ARG A 504 -23.27 -10.95 28.88
CA ARG A 504 -24.49 -11.55 29.44
C ARG A 504 -24.21 -12.52 30.59
N ILE A 505 -24.97 -12.43 31.68
CA ILE A 505 -24.97 -13.39 32.79
C ILE A 505 -25.96 -14.49 32.43
N LEU A 506 -25.49 -15.54 31.74
CA LEU A 506 -26.35 -16.56 31.12
C LEU A 506 -27.21 -17.34 32.11
N ASP A 507 -26.71 -17.54 33.33
CA ASP A 507 -27.41 -18.26 34.41
C ASP A 507 -28.51 -17.42 35.08
N ASN A 508 -28.66 -16.14 34.71
CA ASN A 508 -29.67 -15.23 35.26
C ASN A 508 -30.37 -14.41 34.16
N PRO A 509 -31.26 -15.02 33.36
CA PRO A 509 -32.00 -14.32 32.32
C PRO A 509 -33.00 -13.32 32.91
N SER A 510 -33.07 -12.12 32.33
CA SER A 510 -34.05 -11.09 32.71
C SER A 510 -35.42 -11.34 32.05
N ASP A 511 -35.43 -11.95 30.87
CA ASP A 511 -36.62 -12.50 30.21
C ASP A 511 -36.19 -13.68 29.32
N PRO A 512 -36.29 -14.93 29.80
CA PRO A 512 -35.84 -16.10 29.05
C PRO A 512 -36.67 -16.36 27.79
N LEU A 513 -37.95 -15.94 27.77
CA LEU A 513 -38.82 -16.11 26.59
C LEU A 513 -38.43 -15.18 25.45
N LYS A 514 -37.85 -14.02 25.78
CA LYS A 514 -37.36 -13.04 24.78
C LYS A 514 -35.85 -13.09 24.58
N ALA A 515 -35.17 -14.10 25.14
CA ALA A 515 -33.72 -14.23 25.12
C ALA A 515 -33.04 -12.93 25.60
N LYS A 516 -33.41 -12.45 26.78
CA LYS A 516 -32.80 -11.29 27.44
C LYS A 516 -32.10 -11.72 28.73
N TRP A 517 -30.89 -11.20 28.92
CA TRP A 517 -30.06 -11.46 30.10
C TRP A 517 -29.73 -10.16 30.82
N HIS A 518 -29.29 -10.28 32.07
CA HIS A 518 -28.59 -9.20 32.74
C HIS A 518 -27.14 -9.14 32.27
N ASP A 519 -26.59 -7.94 32.18
CA ASP A 519 -25.20 -7.74 31.76
C ASP A 519 -24.29 -7.58 32.98
N SER A 520 -23.10 -8.17 32.92
CA SER A 520 -22.00 -7.82 33.82
C SER A 520 -21.40 -6.49 33.36
N ARG A 521 -21.58 -5.45 34.17
CA ARG A 521 -21.11 -4.08 33.87
C ARG A 521 -19.96 -3.68 34.78
N SER A 522 -18.85 -4.40 34.68
CA SER A 522 -17.68 -4.19 35.54
C SER A 522 -16.39 -4.14 34.74
N TRP A 523 -15.36 -3.55 35.35
CA TRP A 523 -14.03 -3.48 34.74
C TRP A 523 -13.40 -4.87 34.57
N GLU A 524 -13.68 -5.81 35.48
CA GLU A 524 -13.25 -7.21 35.38
C GLU A 524 -13.80 -7.88 34.12
N GLU A 525 -15.02 -7.50 33.68
CA GLU A 525 -15.59 -8.02 32.44
C GLU A 525 -14.94 -7.38 31.20
N CYS A 526 -14.60 -6.08 31.25
CA CYS A 526 -13.76 -5.45 30.21
C CYS A 526 -12.41 -6.17 30.08
N LEU A 527 -11.75 -6.46 31.21
CA LEU A 527 -10.50 -7.23 31.26
C LEU A 527 -10.68 -8.62 30.65
N ARG A 528 -11.75 -9.34 31.03
CA ARG A 528 -12.03 -10.68 30.49
C ARG A 528 -12.16 -10.66 28.97
N ILE A 529 -13.00 -9.78 28.43
CA ILE A 529 -13.27 -9.73 26.99
C ILE A 529 -12.05 -9.21 26.22
N GLY A 530 -11.43 -8.12 26.68
CA GLY A 530 -10.25 -7.55 26.02
C GLY A 530 -9.06 -8.52 26.01
N HIS A 531 -8.78 -9.20 27.12
CA HIS A 531 -7.72 -10.22 27.15
C HIS A 531 -8.03 -11.43 26.27
N LEU A 532 -9.30 -11.84 26.18
CA LEU A 532 -9.71 -12.90 25.27
C LEU A 532 -9.50 -12.48 23.81
N MET A 533 -9.89 -11.26 23.44
CA MET A 533 -9.62 -10.72 22.10
C MET A 533 -8.12 -10.66 21.79
N ALA A 534 -7.28 -10.26 22.76
CA ALA A 534 -5.82 -10.22 22.58
C ALA A 534 -5.24 -11.63 22.35
N SER A 535 -5.74 -12.62 23.11
CA SER A 535 -5.32 -14.02 22.99
C SER A 535 -5.72 -14.60 21.63
N GLU A 536 -6.93 -14.30 21.17
CA GLU A 536 -7.41 -14.73 19.85
C GLU A 536 -6.67 -14.03 18.71
N ALA A 537 -6.35 -12.74 18.84
CA ALA A 537 -5.53 -12.03 17.87
C ALA A 537 -4.14 -12.67 17.72
N GLN A 538 -3.51 -13.02 18.86
CA GLN A 538 -2.23 -13.74 18.88
C GLN A 538 -2.34 -15.09 18.19
N ARG A 539 -3.34 -15.89 18.57
CA ARG A 539 -3.59 -17.21 17.97
C ARG A 539 -3.77 -17.12 16.45
N ILE A 540 -4.50 -16.12 15.97
CA ILE A 540 -4.80 -15.93 14.54
C ILE A 540 -3.54 -15.55 13.75
N VAL A 541 -2.69 -14.65 14.29
CA VAL A 541 -1.53 -14.13 13.53
C VAL A 541 -0.25 -14.96 13.68
N GLN A 542 -0.17 -15.84 14.68
CA GLN A 542 1.05 -16.57 15.04
C GLN A 542 1.73 -17.26 13.84
N ASP A 543 0.94 -18.00 13.05
CA ASP A 543 1.43 -18.81 11.92
C ASP A 543 1.35 -18.09 10.56
N ALA A 544 0.97 -16.81 10.55
CA ALA A 544 0.93 -16.02 9.33
C ALA A 544 2.34 -15.87 8.72
N SER A 545 2.43 -15.97 7.40
CA SER A 545 3.69 -15.77 6.68
C SER A 545 4.14 -14.31 6.73
N VAL A 546 5.45 -14.12 6.84
CA VAL A 546 6.07 -12.79 6.83
C VAL A 546 6.11 -12.24 5.40
N GLN A 547 5.65 -11.02 5.23
CA GLN A 547 5.71 -10.23 4.00
C GLN A 547 6.79 -9.16 4.17
N ALA A 548 7.93 -9.33 3.49
CA ALA A 548 9.11 -8.47 3.69
C ALA A 548 8.95 -7.06 3.13
N ASP A 549 8.39 -6.93 1.92
CA ASP A 549 8.17 -5.64 1.23
C ASP A 549 6.71 -5.56 0.74
N PRO A 550 5.72 -5.55 1.66
CA PRO A 550 4.31 -5.59 1.28
C PRO A 550 3.95 -4.34 0.46
N PRO A 551 3.31 -4.49 -0.71
CA PRO A 551 2.83 -3.35 -1.49
C PRO A 551 1.88 -2.48 -0.69
N LEU A 552 2.01 -1.15 -0.82
CA LEU A 552 1.13 -0.17 -0.19
C LEU A 552 0.51 0.74 -1.25
N ALA A 553 -0.81 0.82 -1.27
CA ALA A 553 -1.56 1.80 -2.05
C ALA A 553 -2.81 2.25 -1.30
N CYS A 554 -3.20 3.52 -1.49
CA CYS A 554 -4.41 4.09 -0.91
C CYS A 554 -5.19 4.79 -2.01
N TYR A 555 -6.46 4.43 -2.12
CA TYR A 555 -7.43 5.01 -3.02
C TYR A 555 -8.53 5.65 -2.18
N SER A 556 -9.14 6.70 -2.71
CA SER A 556 -10.22 7.39 -2.00
C SER A 556 -11.28 7.86 -2.97
N ARG A 557 -12.51 7.95 -2.46
CA ARG A 557 -13.63 8.54 -3.17
C ARG A 557 -14.55 9.25 -2.19
N ASP A 558 -15.06 10.40 -2.59
CA ASP A 558 -16.08 11.10 -1.83
C ASP A 558 -17.47 10.59 -2.24
N ALA A 559 -18.26 10.17 -1.26
CA ALA A 559 -19.62 9.65 -1.43
C ALA A 559 -20.64 10.62 -0.81
N LYS A 560 -21.74 10.87 -1.54
CA LYS A 560 -22.78 11.83 -1.17
C LYS A 560 -24.04 11.09 -0.69
N PHE A 561 -24.47 11.36 0.53
CA PHE A 561 -25.60 10.71 1.18
C PHE A 561 -26.76 11.69 1.41
N PRO A 562 -27.99 11.39 1.00
CA PRO A 562 -29.15 12.18 1.40
C PRO A 562 -29.42 12.02 2.91
N VAL A 563 -29.90 13.10 3.54
CA VAL A 563 -30.28 13.10 4.97
C VAL A 563 -31.79 13.30 5.09
N GLU A 564 -32.50 12.19 5.22
CA GLU A 564 -33.95 12.11 5.36
C GLU A 564 -34.39 12.06 6.82
N SER A 565 -33.55 11.51 7.71
CA SER A 565 -33.82 11.47 9.14
C SER A 565 -33.86 12.87 9.73
N ARG A 566 -35.00 13.21 10.34
CA ARG A 566 -35.19 14.47 11.06
C ARG A 566 -34.24 14.59 12.25
N LEU A 567 -33.94 13.48 12.92
CA LEU A 567 -33.05 13.46 14.07
C LEU A 567 -31.62 13.76 13.64
N MET A 568 -31.11 13.06 12.62
CA MET A 568 -29.77 13.27 12.11
C MET A 568 -29.60 14.69 11.56
N TRP A 569 -30.60 15.19 10.82
CA TRP A 569 -30.58 16.57 10.33
C TRP A 569 -30.60 17.60 11.47
N PHE A 570 -31.37 17.35 12.54
CA PHE A 570 -31.38 18.20 13.73
C PHE A 570 -30.01 18.24 14.41
N ILE A 571 -29.35 17.09 14.56
CA ILE A 571 -27.99 17.00 15.14
C ILE A 571 -26.99 17.81 14.30
N MET A 572 -26.95 17.58 12.98
CA MET A 572 -26.00 18.26 12.09
C MET A 572 -26.18 19.78 12.09
N ARG A 573 -27.44 20.26 12.14
CA ARG A 573 -27.76 21.70 12.15
C ARG A 573 -27.63 22.35 13.51
N GLY A 574 -27.82 21.59 14.59
CA GLY A 574 -27.84 22.10 15.96
C GLY A 574 -26.52 21.95 16.71
N SER A 575 -25.63 21.06 16.28
CA SER A 575 -24.33 20.89 16.92
C SER A 575 -23.44 22.12 16.75
N PRO A 576 -22.67 22.52 17.77
CA PRO A 576 -21.72 23.64 17.69
C PRO A 576 -20.54 23.38 16.74
N LEU A 577 -20.37 22.14 16.25
CA LEU A 577 -19.28 21.78 15.34
C LEU A 577 -19.46 22.29 13.91
N ASN A 578 -20.65 22.77 13.55
CA ASN A 578 -20.99 23.23 12.19
C ASN A 578 -20.67 22.16 11.13
N TYR A 579 -21.37 21.02 11.21
CA TYR A 579 -21.16 19.89 10.30
C TYR A 579 -21.27 20.33 8.84
N PRO A 580 -20.33 19.97 7.96
CA PRO A 580 -20.45 20.19 6.53
C PRO A 580 -21.72 19.50 6.00
N HIS A 581 -22.56 20.25 5.29
CA HIS A 581 -23.75 19.76 4.62
C HIS A 581 -24.05 20.62 3.40
N ASN A 582 -24.81 20.05 2.47
CA ASN A 582 -25.20 20.70 1.22
C ASN A 582 -26.62 21.30 1.33
N ASP A 583 -26.91 22.29 0.49
CA ASP A 583 -28.22 22.96 0.43
C ASP A 583 -29.38 22.00 0.09
N ASP A 584 -29.09 20.89 -0.59
CA ASP A 584 -30.04 19.86 -0.97
C ASP A 584 -30.30 18.81 0.13
N LYS A 585 -29.91 19.09 1.38
CA LYS A 585 -30.02 18.18 2.54
C LYS A 585 -29.26 16.87 2.33
N SER A 586 -28.03 16.97 1.88
CA SER A 586 -27.11 15.85 1.80
C SER A 586 -25.81 16.15 2.53
N VAL A 587 -25.05 15.09 2.81
CA VAL A 587 -23.70 15.16 3.37
C VAL A 587 -22.73 14.39 2.48
N THR A 588 -21.49 14.84 2.44
CA THR A 588 -20.42 14.17 1.68
C THR A 588 -19.38 13.65 2.66
N THR A 589 -18.95 12.41 2.48
CA THR A 589 -17.86 11.83 3.28
C THR A 589 -16.93 10.99 2.42
N ARG A 590 -15.71 10.76 2.93
CA ARG A 590 -14.66 10.03 2.24
C ARG A 590 -14.68 8.55 2.57
N LEU A 591 -14.75 7.74 1.52
CA LEU A 591 -14.42 6.32 1.57
C LEU A 591 -12.97 6.12 1.11
N ASN A 592 -12.29 5.17 1.75
CA ASN A 592 -10.94 4.76 1.39
C ASN A 592 -10.90 3.26 1.13
N LEU A 593 -10.06 2.89 0.17
CA LEU A 593 -9.63 1.52 -0.07
C LEU A 593 -8.11 1.48 0.02
N VAL A 594 -7.57 0.69 0.95
CA VAL A 594 -6.13 0.54 1.14
C VAL A 594 -5.75 -0.89 0.79
N ASN A 595 -4.80 -1.04 -0.13
CA ASN A 595 -4.12 -2.31 -0.37
C ASN A 595 -2.83 -2.31 0.47
N LEU A 596 -2.68 -3.32 1.32
CA LEU A 596 -1.55 -3.45 2.23
C LEU A 596 -1.08 -4.90 2.27
N GLY A 597 -0.03 -5.21 1.51
CA GLY A 597 0.39 -6.60 1.30
C GLY A 597 -0.74 -7.40 0.65
N ASN A 598 -1.06 -8.56 1.24
CA ASN A 598 -2.21 -9.38 0.86
C ASN A 598 -3.56 -8.93 1.44
N ALA A 599 -3.62 -7.79 2.15
CA ALA A 599 -4.85 -7.25 2.72
C ALA A 599 -5.51 -6.20 1.84
N GLN A 600 -6.85 -6.14 1.90
CA GLN A 600 -7.64 -5.00 1.44
C GLN A 600 -8.44 -4.43 2.60
N ILE A 601 -8.38 -3.12 2.79
CA ILE A 601 -9.02 -2.40 3.89
C ILE A 601 -10.00 -1.40 3.29
N LEU A 602 -11.27 -1.47 3.67
CA LEU A 602 -12.32 -0.54 3.25
C LEU A 602 -12.89 0.20 4.46
N THR A 603 -12.99 1.53 4.38
CA THR A 603 -13.58 2.33 5.47
C THR A 603 -15.10 2.42 5.35
N ILE A 604 -15.78 2.47 6.49
CA ILE A 604 -17.22 2.67 6.62
C ILE A 604 -17.45 3.89 7.52
N PRO A 605 -18.13 4.94 7.04
CA PRO A 605 -18.30 6.20 7.76
C PRO A 605 -19.43 6.15 8.80
N GLY A 606 -19.60 5.02 9.49
CA GLY A 606 -20.69 4.79 10.45
C GLY A 606 -20.82 3.33 10.88
N GLU A 607 -22.00 2.96 11.39
CA GLU A 607 -22.29 1.64 11.95
C GLU A 607 -23.08 0.76 10.96
N ALA A 608 -22.38 0.17 9.98
CA ALA A 608 -23.01 -0.72 9.00
C ALA A 608 -23.45 -2.06 9.58
N LEU A 609 -24.63 -2.53 9.16
CA LEU A 609 -25.14 -3.85 9.51
C LEU A 609 -24.22 -4.99 9.02
N PRO A 610 -24.26 -6.18 9.67
CA PRO A 610 -23.37 -7.28 9.32
C PRO A 610 -23.58 -7.79 7.89
N ASN A 611 -24.83 -7.78 7.39
CA ASN A 611 -25.13 -8.19 6.01
C ASN A 611 -24.44 -7.29 4.97
N ILE A 612 -24.38 -5.97 5.20
CA ILE A 612 -23.58 -5.04 4.39
C ILE A 612 -22.11 -5.42 4.48
N GLY A 613 -21.61 -5.66 5.69
CA GLY A 613 -20.21 -6.05 5.90
C GLY A 613 -19.81 -7.33 5.15
N TYR A 614 -20.60 -8.39 5.26
CA TYR A 614 -20.40 -9.63 4.50
C TYR A 614 -20.48 -9.40 3.00
N TYR A 615 -21.45 -8.60 2.55
CA TYR A 615 -21.62 -8.26 1.14
C TYR A 615 -20.44 -7.49 0.58
N LEU A 616 -19.83 -6.57 1.33
CA LEU A 616 -18.63 -5.86 0.89
C LEU A 616 -17.41 -6.80 0.87
N LYS A 617 -17.15 -7.52 1.98
CA LYS A 617 -15.99 -8.42 2.10
C LYS A 617 -15.94 -9.52 1.03
N ARG A 618 -17.09 -9.99 0.52
CA ARG A 618 -17.13 -11.00 -0.56
C ARG A 618 -16.79 -10.45 -1.95
N HIS A 619 -16.87 -9.14 -2.17
CA HIS A 619 -16.47 -8.49 -3.43
C HIS A 619 -15.07 -7.88 -3.35
N MET A 620 -14.58 -7.62 -2.13
CA MET A 620 -13.20 -7.23 -1.90
C MET A 620 -12.24 -8.32 -2.38
N ARG A 621 -11.06 -7.89 -2.86
CA ARG A 621 -10.13 -8.72 -3.64
C ARG A 621 -8.87 -9.13 -2.88
N GLY A 622 -8.78 -8.85 -1.58
CA GLY A 622 -7.66 -9.29 -0.73
C GLY A 622 -7.82 -10.71 -0.19
N GLU A 623 -6.72 -11.32 0.23
CA GLU A 623 -6.76 -12.56 1.02
C GLU A 623 -7.29 -12.29 2.43
N ASN A 624 -6.99 -11.10 2.97
CA ASN A 624 -7.47 -10.61 4.25
C ASN A 624 -8.27 -9.32 4.03
N ASN A 625 -9.59 -9.36 4.21
CA ASN A 625 -10.48 -8.23 3.96
C ASN A 625 -10.95 -7.59 5.27
N LEU A 626 -10.55 -6.35 5.51
CA LEU A 626 -10.87 -5.56 6.71
C LEU A 626 -11.92 -4.50 6.36
N LEU A 627 -12.84 -4.29 7.30
CA LEU A 627 -13.77 -3.16 7.25
C LEU A 627 -13.48 -2.29 8.45
N LEU A 628 -13.15 -1.01 8.24
CA LEU A 628 -12.94 -0.06 9.34
C LEU A 628 -14.21 0.76 9.53
N GLY A 629 -15.06 0.32 10.47
CA GLY A 629 -16.25 1.04 10.93
C GLY A 629 -15.92 2.36 11.59
N LEU A 630 -16.89 3.28 11.60
CA LEU A 630 -16.76 4.62 12.22
C LEU A 630 -15.46 5.34 11.82
N THR A 631 -15.06 5.22 10.56
CA THR A 631 -13.80 5.77 10.05
C THR A 631 -14.06 6.87 9.03
N ASN A 632 -13.30 7.96 9.13
CA ASN A 632 -13.41 9.25 8.46
C ASN A 632 -14.65 10.07 8.79
N ASP A 633 -15.72 9.41 9.17
CA ASP A 633 -16.91 10.00 9.76
C ASP A 633 -17.56 8.97 10.67
N ALA A 634 -18.54 9.44 11.42
CA ALA A 634 -19.28 8.62 12.37
C ALA A 634 -20.78 8.88 12.20
N PHE A 635 -21.33 8.52 11.05
CA PHE A 635 -22.77 8.45 10.91
C PHE A 635 -23.28 7.35 11.85
N GLY A 636 -24.55 7.46 12.26
CA GLY A 636 -25.18 6.38 13.03
C GLY A 636 -25.32 5.10 12.21
N TYR A 637 -26.38 4.34 12.45
CA TYR A 637 -26.55 3.06 11.77
C TYR A 637 -26.68 3.22 10.25
N ILE A 638 -26.07 2.29 9.52
CA ILE A 638 -26.20 2.19 8.07
C ILE A 638 -26.92 0.87 7.78
N LEU A 639 -28.15 0.97 7.31
CA LEU A 639 -29.03 -0.15 7.00
C LEU A 639 -29.23 -0.27 5.49
N THR A 640 -29.44 -1.50 5.02
CA THR A 640 -29.94 -1.71 3.65
C THR A 640 -31.37 -1.19 3.54
N LYS A 641 -31.81 -0.92 2.30
CA LYS A 641 -33.18 -0.49 2.05
C LYS A 641 -34.22 -1.46 2.64
N VAL A 642 -33.97 -2.76 2.54
CA VAL A 642 -34.91 -3.79 3.01
C VAL A 642 -34.95 -3.94 4.53
N ASP A 643 -33.88 -3.57 5.24
CA ASP A 643 -33.84 -3.60 6.69
C ASP A 643 -34.47 -2.34 7.32
N PHE A 644 -34.46 -1.21 6.61
CA PHE A 644 -34.94 0.07 7.12
C PHE A 644 -36.42 0.02 7.50
N GLY A 645 -36.74 0.22 8.79
CA GLY A 645 -38.12 0.15 9.30
C GLY A 645 -38.79 -1.23 9.21
N SER A 646 -38.04 -2.30 8.95
CA SER A 646 -38.57 -3.65 8.72
C SER A 646 -39.15 -4.33 9.97
N PHE A 647 -38.60 -4.01 11.15
CA PHE A 647 -39.03 -4.57 12.44
C PHE A 647 -39.19 -3.45 13.48
N GLU A 648 -40.13 -3.61 14.41
CA GLU A 648 -40.29 -2.69 15.55
C GLU A 648 -38.98 -2.54 16.34
N ARG A 649 -38.20 -3.62 16.49
CA ARG A 649 -36.89 -3.59 17.13
C ARG A 649 -35.85 -2.73 16.41
N TYR A 650 -36.05 -2.43 15.12
CA TYR A 650 -35.14 -1.61 14.32
C TYR A 650 -35.54 -0.13 14.30
N GLU A 651 -36.58 0.28 15.05
CA GLU A 651 -37.05 1.66 15.06
C GLU A 651 -35.94 2.64 15.45
N TYR A 652 -35.22 2.36 16.54
CA TYR A 652 -34.12 3.22 17.00
C TYR A 652 -33.02 3.35 15.95
N ILE A 653 -32.51 2.22 15.45
CA ILE A 653 -31.40 2.23 14.49
C ILE A 653 -31.81 2.89 13.16
N SER A 654 -33.07 2.77 12.75
CA SER A 654 -33.62 3.45 11.55
C SER A 654 -33.72 4.97 11.76
N GLN A 655 -34.09 5.44 12.96
CA GLN A 655 -34.13 6.87 13.28
C GLN A 655 -32.74 7.52 13.30
N THR A 656 -31.72 6.77 13.72
CA THR A 656 -30.31 7.21 13.74
C THR A 656 -29.55 6.91 12.44
N CYS A 657 -30.23 6.42 11.42
CA CYS A 657 -29.71 6.30 10.06
C CYS A 657 -29.94 7.61 9.29
N LEU A 658 -29.11 7.93 8.29
CA LEU A 658 -29.31 9.15 7.49
C LEU A 658 -30.61 9.10 6.68
N GLY A 659 -30.99 7.93 6.18
CA GLY A 659 -32.20 7.70 5.37
C GLY A 659 -32.27 6.27 4.82
N GLU A 660 -33.36 5.93 4.14
CA GLU A 660 -33.65 4.56 3.67
C GLU A 660 -32.58 4.05 2.69
N MET A 661 -32.01 4.95 1.88
CA MET A 661 -31.02 4.61 0.85
C MET A 661 -29.57 4.60 1.33
N THR A 662 -29.30 4.82 2.63
CA THR A 662 -27.92 5.01 3.13
C THR A 662 -27.03 3.80 2.85
N GLY A 663 -27.52 2.58 3.10
CA GLY A 663 -26.77 1.35 2.83
C GLY A 663 -26.54 1.10 1.34
N GLU A 664 -27.53 1.41 0.50
CA GLU A 664 -27.40 1.25 -0.96
C GLU A 664 -26.33 2.18 -1.52
N VAL A 665 -26.34 3.45 -1.12
CA VAL A 665 -25.33 4.44 -1.54
C VAL A 665 -23.93 4.04 -1.07
N LEU A 666 -23.80 3.54 0.16
CA LEU A 666 -22.52 3.03 0.67
C LEU A 666 -22.03 1.84 -0.17
N ILE A 667 -22.90 0.87 -0.43
CA ILE A 667 -22.56 -0.34 -1.19
C ILE A 667 -22.11 0.03 -2.60
N GLU A 668 -22.88 0.85 -3.32
CA GLU A 668 -22.56 1.27 -4.68
C GLU A 668 -21.19 1.96 -4.75
N ASN A 669 -20.96 2.97 -3.91
CA ASN A 669 -19.70 3.70 -3.91
C ASN A 669 -18.51 2.83 -3.51
N ALA A 670 -18.70 1.90 -2.57
CA ALA A 670 -17.66 0.98 -2.14
C ALA A 670 -17.32 -0.06 -3.22
N LEU A 671 -18.33 -0.61 -3.90
CA LEU A 671 -18.12 -1.57 -4.99
C LEU A 671 -17.40 -0.91 -6.17
N GLU A 672 -17.85 0.27 -6.60
CA GLU A 672 -17.16 1.01 -7.66
C GLU A 672 -15.71 1.32 -7.28
N LEU A 673 -15.45 1.73 -6.03
CA LEU A 673 -14.08 1.96 -5.55
C LEU A 673 -13.24 0.67 -5.57
N ILE A 674 -13.80 -0.49 -5.23
CA ILE A 674 -13.13 -1.79 -5.32
C ILE A 674 -12.87 -2.19 -6.78
N GLU A 675 -13.83 -1.91 -7.67
CA GLU A 675 -13.75 -2.29 -9.08
C GLU A 675 -12.70 -1.47 -9.85
N ASP A 676 -12.70 -0.15 -9.62
CA ASP A 676 -11.79 0.81 -10.25
C ASP A 676 -10.35 0.72 -9.70
N SER A 677 -10.17 0.04 -8.56
CA SER A 677 -8.85 -0.11 -7.92
C SER A 677 -8.19 -1.45 -8.25
N PRO A 678 -6.84 -1.48 -8.40
CA PRO A 678 -6.07 -2.71 -8.44
C PRO A 678 -6.35 -3.63 -7.25
N ALA A 679 -6.27 -4.94 -7.44
CA ALA A 679 -6.36 -5.92 -6.36
C ALA A 679 -5.06 -5.92 -5.51
N PRO A 680 -5.12 -6.26 -4.20
CA PRO A 680 -3.92 -6.50 -3.40
C PRO A 680 -3.12 -7.68 -3.95
N LYS A 681 -1.79 -7.60 -3.81
CA LYS A 681 -0.90 -8.68 -4.20
C LYS A 681 -0.37 -9.43 -3.01
N VAL A 682 -0.45 -10.75 -3.09
CA VAL A 682 0.33 -11.65 -2.27
C VAL A 682 1.77 -11.56 -2.75
N ALA A 683 2.70 -11.13 -1.89
CA ALA A 683 4.12 -11.34 -2.17
C ALA A 683 4.33 -12.85 -2.37
N LYS A 684 4.82 -13.27 -3.54
CA LYS A 684 5.15 -14.69 -3.75
C LYS A 684 6.15 -15.09 -2.67
N GLN A 685 5.79 -16.07 -1.85
CA GLN A 685 6.72 -16.69 -0.91
C GLN A 685 7.93 -17.18 -1.71
N LYS A 686 9.13 -16.71 -1.35
CA LYS A 686 10.38 -17.20 -1.92
C LYS A 686 10.69 -18.59 -1.41
#